data_AF-A0A364M1L7-F1
#
_entry.id   AF-A0A364M1L7-F1
#
_cell.length_a   1.000
_cell.length_b   1.000
_cell.length_c   1.000
_cell.angle_alpha   90.00
_cell.angle_beta   90.00
_cell.angle_gamma   90.00
#
_symmetry.space_group_name_H-M   'P 1'
#
loop_
_entity.id
_entity.type
_entity.pdbx_description
1 polymer ?
#
loop_
_entity_poly.entity_id
_entity_poly.type
_entity_poly.pdbx_seq_one_letter_code
_entity_poly.pdbx_strand_id
1 'polypeptide(L)'
;MATKRKASALNASVDDEPVDPSDELGFYCLGGGNEVGRSCHIIQYKGKTVMLDAGMHPAKEGFSALPFFDEFDLSTVDILLISHFHVDHSSALPYVLSKTNFKGRVFMTHATKAIYKWLIQDNVRVSNTASSSDQRTTLYTEHDHLSTLPLIETIDFNTTHTINSIRITPFPAGHVLGAAMFLISIAGLNILFTGDYSREEDRHLIPAEVPKGIKIDVLITESTFGISSNPPRLEREAALMKSITGVLNRGGRVLMPVFALGRAQELLLILDEYWEKHPELQKVPIYYIGNTARRCMVVYQTYIGAMNDNIKRLFRQRMAEAEASGDKSISAGPWDFRFVRSLRSLERFDDVGGCVMLASPGMLQTGTSRELLERWAPNERNGVVMTGYSVEGTMAKQLLNEPEQIPAVMSRAASGLARRGGNDEEQKVMIPRRCTVDEISFAAHVDGVENRNFIEEVSAPVVILVHGEKHQMMRLKSKLLSLNAEKTVKVKVYTPANCEEVRIPFKKDKIAKVVGKLAQIAPPSEQDDGHLMAGVLVQNGFNLSLMAPDDLREYAGLTTTTITCKQHITLSSASMDLIKWALEGTFGAIEEIGPKTDVKEELVENEKVSKEISKLKEEAADEEIPIENEQAYLVMGCVVIRYFPRTREVELEWEGNMMNDGVADAVMAVLLTVESSPASVKQSAKQKHHHHHHQDTLELPNPHSQLGSEERFARLLMMLEAQFGSDISPIERPRLPTTQLTNGAAKNETSAQLSAAEQTLKEEEEDDDESLAELEAAELARLHALGIPVPGIEIRVDKHIARVWLEDLEVECANAVMRDRVRVVIERAVETVASMWAEGPPPATVTNGETKEKLKDVLASNGAEIDATA
;
A
#
# COMPACT_ATOMS: atom_id res chain seq x y z
N MET A 1 15.91 17.29 -3.93
CA MET A 1 15.33 17.54 -5.27
C MET A 1 13.96 18.19 -5.12
N ALA A 2 13.91 19.52 -5.08
CA ALA A 2 12.65 20.27 -5.11
C ALA A 2 12.51 20.87 -6.52
N THR A 3 11.75 20.22 -7.39
CA THR A 3 11.42 20.73 -8.71
C THR A 3 10.34 21.81 -8.57
N LYS A 4 10.70 23.08 -8.81
CA LYS A 4 9.72 24.16 -8.96
C LYS A 4 8.76 23.80 -10.10
N ARG A 5 7.47 23.59 -9.81
CA ARG A 5 6.43 23.44 -10.83
C ARG A 5 6.33 24.74 -11.65
N LYS A 6 6.19 24.61 -12.97
CA LYS A 6 5.99 25.73 -13.90
C LYS A 6 4.66 26.43 -13.60
N ALA A 7 4.66 27.76 -13.67
CA ALA A 7 3.49 28.62 -13.43
C ALA A 7 2.28 28.30 -14.33
N SER A 8 2.47 27.59 -15.44
CA SER A 8 1.37 27.11 -16.30
C SER A 8 0.48 26.04 -15.66
N ALA A 9 0.92 25.39 -14.57
CA ALA A 9 0.11 24.41 -13.83
C ALA A 9 -0.91 25.06 -12.87
N LEU A 10 -0.83 26.38 -12.64
CA LEU A 10 -1.78 27.11 -11.77
C LEU A 10 -3.11 27.45 -12.47
N ASN A 11 -3.21 27.23 -13.79
CA ASN A 11 -4.38 27.59 -14.60
C ASN A 11 -5.12 26.37 -15.19
N ALA A 12 -4.80 25.15 -14.77
CA ALA A 12 -5.57 23.97 -15.17
C ALA A 12 -6.91 23.92 -14.40
N SER A 13 -8.02 23.66 -15.09
CA SER A 13 -9.30 23.35 -14.45
C SER A 13 -9.15 22.12 -13.53
N VAL A 14 -9.82 22.16 -12.38
CA VAL A 14 -9.75 21.16 -11.27
C VAL A 14 -9.97 19.71 -11.71
N ASP A 15 -10.59 19.49 -12.87
CA ASP A 15 -10.89 18.17 -13.43
C ASP A 15 -9.74 17.53 -14.23
N ASP A 16 -8.68 18.27 -14.60
CA ASP A 16 -7.57 17.74 -15.43
C ASP A 16 -6.28 17.41 -14.65
N GLU A 17 -6.25 17.58 -13.32
CA GLU A 17 -5.13 17.09 -12.53
C GLU A 17 -5.19 15.55 -12.39
N PRO A 18 -4.09 14.82 -12.71
CA PRO A 18 -4.05 13.37 -12.54
C PRO A 18 -4.33 13.03 -11.08
N VAL A 19 -5.40 12.26 -10.86
CA VAL A 19 -5.75 11.76 -9.53
C VAL A 19 -4.59 10.89 -9.05
N ASP A 20 -3.99 11.25 -7.92
CA ASP A 20 -3.03 10.39 -7.24
C ASP A 20 -3.72 9.03 -7.00
N PRO A 21 -3.14 7.89 -7.42
CA PRO A 21 -3.74 6.57 -7.21
C PRO A 21 -4.10 6.30 -5.74
N SER A 22 -3.45 6.99 -4.79
CA SER A 22 -3.79 6.92 -3.37
C SER A 22 -5.09 7.62 -2.97
N ASP A 23 -5.61 8.54 -3.81
CA ASP A 23 -6.89 9.24 -3.68
C ASP A 23 -8.07 8.47 -4.30
N GLU A 24 -7.82 7.31 -4.90
CA GLU A 24 -8.88 6.40 -5.34
C GLU A 24 -9.21 5.38 -4.24
N LEU A 25 -10.48 5.28 -3.90
CA LEU A 25 -11.00 4.11 -3.18
C LEU A 25 -11.12 2.96 -4.18
N GLY A 26 -10.27 1.94 -4.01
CA GLY A 26 -10.43 0.65 -4.68
C GLY A 26 -11.38 -0.25 -3.90
N PHE A 27 -12.37 -0.82 -4.58
CA PHE A 27 -13.26 -1.85 -4.06
C PHE A 27 -13.12 -3.11 -4.93
N TYR A 28 -12.72 -4.22 -4.33
CA TYR A 28 -12.53 -5.52 -4.99
C TYR A 28 -13.57 -6.51 -4.47
N CYS A 29 -14.39 -7.05 -5.37
CA CYS A 29 -15.43 -8.00 -4.99
C CYS A 29 -14.93 -9.45 -5.17
N LEU A 30 -14.50 -10.12 -4.09
CA LEU A 30 -14.01 -11.51 -4.17
C LEU A 30 -15.12 -12.57 -3.98
N GLY A 31 -16.29 -12.16 -3.51
CA GLY A 31 -17.45 -13.03 -3.32
C GLY A 31 -18.68 -12.22 -2.89
N GLY A 32 -19.88 -12.73 -3.13
CA GLY A 32 -21.13 -11.98 -2.89
C GLY A 32 -21.42 -10.88 -3.92
N GLY A 33 -20.69 -10.82 -5.03
CA GLY A 33 -20.95 -9.91 -6.15
C GLY A 33 -21.89 -10.56 -7.17
N ASN A 34 -23.08 -9.98 -7.36
CA ASN A 34 -24.17 -10.55 -8.18
C ASN A 34 -24.61 -11.98 -7.77
N GLU A 35 -24.32 -12.40 -6.55
CA GLU A 35 -24.78 -13.65 -5.95
C GLU A 35 -25.02 -13.50 -4.44
N VAL A 36 -25.69 -14.47 -3.83
CA VAL A 36 -25.84 -14.63 -2.37
C VAL A 36 -24.97 -15.81 -1.94
N GLY A 37 -24.09 -15.59 -0.96
CA GLY A 37 -23.10 -16.58 -0.53
C GLY A 37 -21.65 -16.12 -0.68
N ARG A 38 -20.75 -16.73 0.11
CA ARG A 38 -19.29 -16.46 0.14
C ARG A 38 -18.91 -14.97 0.14
N SER A 39 -19.64 -14.16 0.92
CA SER A 39 -19.39 -12.73 1.08
C SER A 39 -17.93 -12.48 1.45
N CYS A 40 -17.27 -11.65 0.64
CA CYS A 40 -15.87 -11.29 0.79
C CYS A 40 -15.56 -10.09 -0.10
N HIS A 41 -15.28 -8.94 0.50
CA HIS A 41 -14.98 -7.70 -0.21
C HIS A 41 -13.71 -7.07 0.33
N ILE A 42 -12.91 -6.42 -0.51
CA ILE A 42 -11.71 -5.70 -0.08
C ILE A 42 -11.86 -4.23 -0.45
N ILE A 43 -11.57 -3.37 0.51
CA ILE A 43 -11.45 -1.93 0.28
C ILE A 43 -9.99 -1.52 0.45
N GLN A 44 -9.48 -0.72 -0.48
CA GLN A 44 -8.15 -0.14 -0.44
C GLN A 44 -8.24 1.36 -0.60
N TYR A 45 -7.71 2.11 0.36
CA TYR A 45 -7.65 3.57 0.29
C TYR A 45 -6.43 4.09 1.05
N LYS A 46 -5.69 5.02 0.44
CA LYS A 46 -4.51 5.65 1.07
C LYS A 46 -3.50 4.66 1.67
N GLY A 47 -3.24 3.56 0.94
CA GLY A 47 -2.31 2.50 1.37
C GLY A 47 -2.79 1.65 2.54
N LYS A 48 -4.09 1.70 2.87
CA LYS A 48 -4.74 0.87 3.89
C LYS A 48 -5.69 -0.11 3.22
N THR A 49 -5.66 -1.36 3.66
CA THR A 49 -6.44 -2.44 3.06
C THR A 49 -7.30 -3.11 4.13
N VAL A 50 -8.62 -3.09 3.96
CA VAL A 50 -9.58 -3.75 4.85
C VAL A 50 -10.36 -4.80 4.08
N MET A 51 -10.41 -6.01 4.62
CA MET A 51 -11.22 -7.12 4.13
C MET A 51 -12.52 -7.18 4.95
N LEU A 52 -13.65 -7.32 4.26
CA LEU A 52 -14.99 -7.34 4.80
C LEU A 52 -15.59 -8.72 4.54
N ASP A 53 -15.84 -9.46 5.62
CA ASP A 53 -16.31 -10.84 5.64
C ASP A 53 -15.38 -11.87 4.94
N ALA A 54 -15.55 -13.13 5.30
CA ALA A 54 -14.85 -14.28 4.73
C ALA A 54 -15.73 -15.53 4.85
N GLY A 55 -16.73 -15.64 3.97
CA GLY A 55 -17.69 -16.74 3.98
C GLY A 55 -17.48 -17.83 2.95
N MET A 56 -18.34 -18.85 2.96
CA MET A 56 -18.40 -19.91 1.94
C MET A 56 -19.78 -19.97 1.28
N HIS A 57 -19.83 -20.41 0.03
CA HIS A 57 -21.06 -20.50 -0.74
C HIS A 57 -21.84 -21.78 -0.36
N PRO A 58 -23.08 -21.69 0.20
CA PRO A 58 -23.79 -22.85 0.74
C PRO A 58 -24.19 -23.93 -0.28
N ALA A 59 -24.29 -23.56 -1.56
CA ALA A 59 -24.64 -24.47 -2.65
C ALA A 59 -23.44 -25.07 -3.41
N LYS A 60 -22.20 -24.74 -3.02
CA LYS A 60 -20.98 -25.23 -3.68
C LYS A 60 -20.15 -26.07 -2.71
N GLU A 61 -19.27 -26.90 -3.25
CA GLU A 61 -18.44 -27.82 -2.46
C GLU A 61 -16.93 -27.61 -2.73
N GLY A 62 -16.10 -27.98 -1.76
CA GLY A 62 -14.64 -27.85 -1.84
C GLY A 62 -14.18 -26.41 -2.13
N PHE A 63 -13.10 -26.26 -2.88
CA PHE A 63 -12.53 -24.96 -3.22
C PHE A 63 -13.50 -24.04 -3.97
N SER A 64 -14.48 -24.58 -4.71
CA SER A 64 -15.46 -23.78 -5.44
C SER A 64 -16.41 -22.98 -4.53
N ALA A 65 -16.52 -23.39 -3.26
CA ALA A 65 -17.30 -22.68 -2.25
C ALA A 65 -16.58 -21.47 -1.67
N LEU A 66 -15.25 -21.37 -1.83
CA LEU A 66 -14.47 -20.25 -1.33
C LEU A 66 -14.70 -18.98 -2.18
N PRO A 67 -14.45 -17.79 -1.60
CA PRO A 67 -14.20 -16.57 -2.35
C PRO A 67 -12.97 -16.73 -3.25
N PHE A 68 -12.85 -15.84 -4.24
CA PHE A 68 -11.74 -15.82 -5.19
C PHE A 68 -10.47 -15.20 -4.56
N PHE A 69 -9.90 -15.86 -3.55
CA PHE A 69 -8.71 -15.37 -2.84
C PHE A 69 -7.47 -15.25 -3.73
N ASP A 70 -7.39 -16.01 -4.81
CA ASP A 70 -6.24 -15.99 -5.73
C ASP A 70 -6.12 -14.66 -6.52
N GLU A 71 -7.20 -13.87 -6.57
CA GLU A 71 -7.25 -12.58 -7.27
C GLU A 71 -6.68 -11.42 -6.44
N PHE A 72 -6.30 -11.66 -5.18
CA PHE A 72 -5.80 -10.61 -4.30
C PHE A 72 -4.74 -11.13 -3.32
N ASP A 73 -3.65 -10.38 -3.13
CA ASP A 73 -2.65 -10.73 -2.14
C ASP A 73 -3.12 -10.39 -0.72
N LEU A 74 -3.61 -11.42 -0.01
CA LEU A 74 -4.12 -11.29 1.36
C LEU A 74 -3.04 -10.89 2.39
N SER A 75 -1.75 -10.97 2.05
CA SER A 75 -0.68 -10.50 2.94
C SER A 75 -0.66 -8.97 3.10
N THR A 76 -1.31 -8.26 2.18
CA THR A 76 -1.44 -6.79 2.21
C THR A 76 -2.63 -6.29 3.05
N VAL A 77 -3.49 -7.20 3.52
CA VAL A 77 -4.68 -6.84 4.30
C VAL A 77 -4.28 -6.48 5.74
N ASP A 78 -4.57 -5.24 6.16
CA ASP A 78 -4.32 -4.78 7.53
C ASP A 78 -5.33 -5.38 8.52
N ILE A 79 -6.61 -5.36 8.14
CA ILE A 79 -7.74 -5.69 9.01
C ILE A 79 -8.78 -6.52 8.26
N LEU A 80 -9.28 -7.56 8.91
CA LEU A 80 -10.42 -8.36 8.47
C LEU A 80 -11.59 -8.16 9.46
N LEU A 81 -12.72 -7.67 8.98
CA LEU A 81 -13.93 -7.44 9.77
C LEU A 81 -14.99 -8.48 9.42
N ILE A 82 -15.47 -9.22 10.42
CA ILE A 82 -16.60 -10.14 10.24
C ILE A 82 -17.87 -9.51 10.79
N SER A 83 -18.84 -9.25 9.92
CA SER A 83 -20.15 -8.66 10.22
C SER A 83 -20.94 -9.53 11.19
N HIS A 84 -21.07 -10.83 10.91
CA HIS A 84 -21.85 -11.75 11.71
C HIS A 84 -21.45 -13.22 11.47
N PHE A 85 -22.05 -14.12 12.25
CA PHE A 85 -21.61 -15.51 12.33
C PHE A 85 -22.14 -16.42 11.22
N HIS A 86 -22.96 -15.97 10.27
CA HIS A 86 -23.48 -16.89 9.25
C HIS A 86 -22.36 -17.48 8.38
N VAL A 87 -22.63 -18.64 7.80
CA VAL A 87 -21.65 -19.45 7.07
C VAL A 87 -21.14 -18.70 5.84
N ASP A 88 -22.03 -18.06 5.12
CA ASP A 88 -21.78 -17.19 3.98
C ASP A 88 -21.04 -15.89 4.29
N HIS A 89 -20.77 -15.58 5.55
CA HIS A 89 -19.97 -14.42 5.96
C HIS A 89 -18.70 -14.77 6.77
N SER A 90 -18.65 -15.95 7.39
CA SER A 90 -17.56 -16.27 8.35
C SER A 90 -16.88 -17.62 8.16
N SER A 91 -17.47 -18.56 7.41
CA SER A 91 -16.97 -19.94 7.39
C SER A 91 -15.68 -20.17 6.61
N ALA A 92 -15.24 -19.23 5.77
CA ALA A 92 -13.92 -19.32 5.13
C ALA A 92 -12.80 -18.77 6.04
N LEU A 93 -13.12 -18.13 7.17
CA LEU A 93 -12.12 -17.53 8.06
C LEU A 93 -11.05 -18.52 8.55
N PRO A 94 -11.35 -19.77 8.95
CA PRO A 94 -10.30 -20.73 9.34
C PRO A 94 -9.34 -21.03 8.18
N TYR A 95 -9.86 -21.09 6.95
CA TYR A 95 -9.04 -21.28 5.75
C TYR A 95 -8.13 -20.06 5.54
N VAL A 96 -8.68 -18.85 5.60
CA VAL A 96 -7.90 -17.60 5.50
C VAL A 96 -6.76 -17.59 6.52
N LEU A 97 -7.04 -17.88 7.79
CA LEU A 97 -6.05 -17.77 8.87
C LEU A 97 -5.01 -18.89 8.91
N SER A 98 -5.34 -20.09 8.41
CA SER A 98 -4.45 -21.26 8.53
C SER A 98 -3.83 -21.73 7.22
N LYS A 99 -4.41 -21.37 6.07
CA LYS A 99 -4.03 -21.88 4.74
C LYS A 99 -3.63 -20.79 3.74
N THR A 100 -3.70 -19.50 4.11
CA THR A 100 -3.29 -18.39 3.23
C THR A 100 -2.13 -17.59 3.83
N ASN A 101 -1.65 -16.58 3.09
CA ASN A 101 -0.56 -15.70 3.51
C ASN A 101 -1.03 -14.46 4.31
N PHE A 102 -2.29 -14.44 4.76
CA PHE A 102 -2.87 -13.37 5.57
C PHE A 102 -2.10 -13.15 6.89
N LYS A 103 -1.81 -11.88 7.22
CA LYS A 103 -1.09 -11.48 8.45
C LYS A 103 -1.78 -10.36 9.23
N GLY A 104 -2.96 -9.92 8.77
CA GLY A 104 -3.71 -8.83 9.38
C GLY A 104 -4.38 -9.23 10.71
N ARG A 105 -5.08 -8.26 11.31
CA ARG A 105 -5.87 -8.48 12.54
C ARG A 105 -7.32 -8.77 12.19
N VAL A 106 -7.96 -9.67 12.93
CA VAL A 106 -9.36 -10.06 12.70
C VAL A 106 -10.24 -9.53 13.83
N PHE A 107 -11.38 -8.94 13.50
CA PHE A 107 -12.34 -8.48 14.50
C PHE A 107 -13.74 -9.05 14.30
N MET A 108 -14.37 -9.40 15.42
CA MET A 108 -15.77 -9.81 15.54
C MET A 108 -16.40 -9.12 16.76
N THR A 109 -17.71 -8.98 16.81
CA THR A 109 -18.37 -8.69 18.08
C THR A 109 -18.24 -9.87 19.06
N HIS A 110 -18.40 -9.60 20.36
CA HIS A 110 -18.33 -10.63 21.40
C HIS A 110 -19.28 -11.81 21.16
N ALA A 111 -20.55 -11.52 20.82
CA ALA A 111 -21.54 -12.54 20.55
C ALA A 111 -21.22 -13.32 19.26
N THR A 112 -20.80 -12.63 18.19
CA THR A 112 -20.39 -13.27 16.93
C THR A 112 -19.26 -14.27 17.16
N LYS A 113 -18.19 -13.92 17.88
CA LYS A 113 -17.08 -14.85 18.18
C LYS A 113 -17.52 -16.08 18.98
N ALA A 114 -18.41 -15.89 19.96
CA ALA A 114 -18.90 -16.99 20.80
C ALA A 114 -19.75 -17.99 20.02
N ILE A 115 -20.60 -17.50 19.10
CA ILE A 115 -21.45 -18.33 18.25
C ILE A 115 -20.63 -18.99 17.14
N TYR A 116 -19.74 -18.22 16.50
CA TYR A 116 -18.82 -18.66 15.46
C TYR A 116 -18.06 -19.92 15.85
N LYS A 117 -17.54 -19.97 17.09
CA LYS A 117 -16.86 -21.17 17.61
C LYS A 117 -17.68 -22.44 17.39
N TRP A 118 -18.95 -22.45 17.79
CA TRP A 118 -19.78 -23.65 17.75
C TRP A 118 -20.35 -23.92 16.37
N LEU A 119 -20.73 -22.87 15.64
CA LEU A 119 -21.31 -23.01 14.31
C LEU A 119 -20.31 -23.61 13.32
N ILE A 120 -19.07 -23.10 13.30
CA ILE A 120 -18.06 -23.59 12.35
C ILE A 120 -17.59 -25.01 12.73
N GLN A 121 -17.51 -25.35 14.02
CA GLN A 121 -17.26 -26.72 14.44
C GLN A 121 -18.31 -27.70 13.90
N ASP A 122 -19.59 -27.31 13.94
CA ASP A 122 -20.68 -28.13 13.41
C ASP A 122 -20.64 -28.19 11.88
N ASN A 123 -20.36 -27.08 11.21
CA ASN A 123 -20.18 -27.03 9.75
C ASN A 123 -19.10 -28.02 9.27
N VAL A 124 -17.92 -28.06 9.93
CA VAL A 124 -16.85 -29.01 9.59
C VAL A 124 -17.32 -30.46 9.75
N ARG A 125 -18.05 -30.77 10.83
CA ARG A 125 -18.56 -32.13 11.10
C ARG A 125 -19.60 -32.56 10.07
N VAL A 126 -20.53 -31.68 9.73
CA VAL A 126 -21.57 -31.94 8.73
C VAL A 126 -20.95 -32.12 7.34
N SER A 127 -20.03 -31.24 6.94
CA SER A 127 -19.32 -31.32 5.66
C SER A 127 -18.55 -32.63 5.51
N ASN A 128 -17.84 -33.07 6.57
CA ASN A 128 -17.10 -34.33 6.56
C ASN A 128 -17.99 -35.59 6.47
N THR A 129 -19.26 -35.48 6.84
CA THR A 129 -20.22 -36.60 6.78
C THR A 129 -20.94 -36.67 5.43
N ALA A 130 -21.01 -35.55 4.70
CA ALA A 130 -21.73 -35.40 3.44
C ALA A 130 -20.93 -35.85 2.21
N SER A 131 -19.59 -35.82 2.26
CA SER A 131 -18.74 -36.16 1.11
C SER A 131 -18.76 -37.67 0.84
N SER A 132 -19.62 -38.09 -0.08
CA SER A 132 -19.73 -39.47 -0.56
C SER A 132 -18.72 -39.84 -1.66
N SER A 133 -17.79 -38.95 -2.01
CA SER A 133 -16.78 -39.17 -3.04
C SER A 133 -15.41 -39.52 -2.45
N ASP A 134 -14.66 -40.39 -3.14
CA ASP A 134 -13.28 -40.78 -2.84
C ASP A 134 -12.27 -39.60 -2.85
N GLN A 135 -12.72 -38.38 -3.20
CA GLN A 135 -11.94 -37.14 -3.11
C GLN A 135 -12.41 -36.30 -1.92
N ARG A 136 -11.95 -36.65 -0.72
CA ARG A 136 -12.13 -35.87 0.51
C ARG A 136 -11.31 -34.58 0.46
N THR A 137 -11.79 -33.56 -0.25
CA THR A 137 -11.14 -32.24 -0.23
C THR A 137 -11.55 -31.49 1.04
N THR A 138 -10.88 -31.80 2.15
CA THR A 138 -11.09 -31.11 3.43
C THR A 138 -10.39 -29.76 3.39
N LEU A 139 -11.14 -28.65 3.35
CA LEU A 139 -10.58 -27.29 3.31
C LEU A 139 -9.85 -26.93 4.61
N TYR A 140 -10.43 -27.30 5.75
CA TYR A 140 -9.85 -27.14 7.07
C TYR A 140 -10.49 -28.11 8.06
N THR A 141 -9.79 -28.40 9.14
CA THR A 141 -10.20 -29.34 10.19
C THR A 141 -10.78 -28.62 11.42
N GLU A 142 -11.43 -29.39 12.32
CA GLU A 142 -11.86 -28.84 13.62
C GLU A 142 -10.65 -28.33 14.43
N HIS A 143 -9.47 -28.91 14.24
CA HIS A 143 -8.24 -28.45 14.86
C HIS A 143 -7.78 -27.10 14.31
N ASP A 144 -7.80 -26.91 12.99
CA ASP A 144 -7.45 -25.62 12.35
C ASP A 144 -8.39 -24.49 12.82
N HIS A 145 -9.70 -24.78 12.95
CA HIS A 145 -10.65 -23.81 13.49
C HIS A 145 -10.34 -23.46 14.96
N LEU A 146 -10.10 -24.46 15.80
CA LEU A 146 -9.80 -24.22 17.21
C LEU A 146 -8.49 -23.46 17.42
N SER A 147 -7.48 -23.69 16.58
CA SER A 147 -6.19 -22.99 16.66
C SER A 147 -6.26 -21.54 16.20
N THR A 148 -7.23 -21.18 15.36
CA THR A 148 -7.41 -19.82 14.83
C THR A 148 -8.31 -18.93 15.71
N LEU A 149 -9.15 -19.50 16.58
CA LEU A 149 -10.01 -18.76 17.52
C LEU A 149 -9.28 -17.72 18.41
N PRO A 150 -8.06 -17.97 18.93
CA PRO A 150 -7.32 -16.97 19.70
C PRO A 150 -6.86 -15.76 18.88
N LEU A 151 -6.74 -15.89 17.55
CA LEU A 151 -6.33 -14.81 16.65
C LEU A 151 -7.44 -13.79 16.36
N ILE A 152 -8.68 -14.14 16.70
CA ILE A 152 -9.85 -13.28 16.51
C ILE A 152 -9.99 -12.34 17.71
N GLU A 153 -9.95 -11.04 17.48
CA GLU A 153 -10.16 -10.03 18.51
C GLU A 153 -11.64 -9.64 18.60
N THR A 154 -12.09 -9.30 19.81
CA THR A 154 -13.47 -8.88 20.05
C THR A 154 -13.56 -7.36 20.17
N ILE A 155 -14.64 -6.79 19.63
CA ILE A 155 -14.94 -5.36 19.69
C ILE A 155 -16.34 -5.11 20.25
N ASP A 156 -16.52 -3.95 20.86
CA ASP A 156 -17.77 -3.51 21.48
C ASP A 156 -18.56 -2.59 20.55
N PHE A 157 -19.88 -2.71 20.59
CA PHE A 157 -20.78 -1.82 19.86
C PHE A 157 -20.59 -0.35 20.26
N ASN A 158 -20.80 0.55 19.29
CA ASN A 158 -20.75 2.01 19.45
C ASN A 158 -19.43 2.57 19.99
N THR A 159 -18.35 1.78 19.92
CA THR A 159 -17.01 2.18 20.36
C THR A 159 -16.08 2.30 19.17
N THR A 160 -15.38 3.41 19.04
CA THR A 160 -14.42 3.62 17.95
C THR A 160 -13.06 3.00 18.31
N HIS A 161 -12.67 1.97 17.57
CA HIS A 161 -11.36 1.32 17.66
C HIS A 161 -10.43 1.86 16.56
N THR A 162 -9.21 2.28 16.92
CA THR A 162 -8.22 2.77 15.95
C THR A 162 -7.09 1.76 15.80
N ILE A 163 -6.93 1.20 14.60
CA ILE A 163 -5.91 0.20 14.29
C ILE A 163 -5.21 0.63 12.99
N ASN A 164 -3.88 0.77 13.00
CA ASN A 164 -3.10 1.16 11.82
C ASN A 164 -3.62 2.43 11.09
N SER A 165 -4.11 3.42 11.84
CA SER A 165 -4.75 4.65 11.33
C SER A 165 -6.11 4.46 10.64
N ILE A 166 -6.72 3.28 10.78
CA ILE A 166 -8.08 2.95 10.36
C ILE A 166 -8.96 3.02 11.60
N ARG A 167 -10.01 3.84 11.59
CA ARG A 167 -10.98 3.90 12.69
C ARG A 167 -12.20 3.05 12.34
N ILE A 168 -12.58 2.15 13.23
CA ILE A 168 -13.68 1.20 13.05
C ILE A 168 -14.67 1.39 14.20
N THR A 169 -15.94 1.59 13.87
CA THR A 169 -17.02 1.66 14.86
C THR A 169 -18.14 0.70 14.46
N PRO A 170 -18.38 -0.39 15.21
CA PRO A 170 -19.46 -1.32 14.94
C PRO A 170 -20.80 -0.80 15.50
N PHE A 171 -21.85 -0.87 14.70
CA PHE A 171 -23.24 -0.56 15.07
C PHE A 171 -24.10 -1.83 14.99
N PRO A 172 -25.14 -2.00 15.81
CA PRO A 172 -26.05 -3.14 15.71
C PRO A 172 -26.70 -3.23 14.32
N ALA A 173 -26.65 -4.40 13.69
CA ALA A 173 -27.28 -4.65 12.39
C ALA A 173 -28.67 -5.30 12.49
N GLY A 174 -29.13 -5.64 13.70
CA GLY A 174 -30.27 -6.55 13.83
C GLY A 174 -29.92 -7.91 13.25
N HIS A 175 -30.75 -8.46 12.36
CA HIS A 175 -30.51 -9.69 11.61
C HIS A 175 -30.29 -10.96 12.47
N VAL A 176 -29.16 -11.06 13.17
CA VAL A 176 -28.85 -12.09 14.16
C VAL A 176 -28.10 -11.51 15.37
N LEU A 177 -28.10 -12.24 16.49
CA LEU A 177 -27.41 -11.83 17.71
C LEU A 177 -25.92 -11.54 17.48
N GLY A 178 -25.51 -10.29 17.68
CA GLY A 178 -24.13 -9.84 17.51
C GLY A 178 -23.76 -9.34 16.11
N ALA A 179 -24.69 -9.34 15.16
CA ALA A 179 -24.43 -8.78 13.84
C ALA A 179 -24.12 -7.29 13.91
N ALA A 180 -23.12 -6.86 13.12
CA ALA A 180 -22.61 -5.50 13.13
C ALA A 180 -22.53 -4.88 11.74
N MET A 181 -23.00 -3.64 11.63
CA MET A 181 -22.63 -2.73 10.56
C MET A 181 -21.35 -2.00 10.95
N PHE A 182 -20.36 -1.98 10.07
CA PHE A 182 -19.06 -1.38 10.33
C PHE A 182 -18.93 -0.02 9.69
N LEU A 183 -18.80 1.03 10.51
CA LEU A 183 -18.33 2.33 10.06
C LEU A 183 -16.80 2.34 10.05
N ILE A 184 -16.21 2.46 8.87
CA ILE A 184 -14.77 2.47 8.62
C ILE A 184 -14.38 3.87 8.16
N SER A 185 -13.45 4.50 8.87
CA SER A 185 -12.97 5.85 8.57
C SER A 185 -11.47 5.83 8.30
N ILE A 186 -11.08 6.14 7.06
CA ILE A 186 -9.69 6.16 6.58
C ILE A 186 -9.43 7.53 5.95
N ALA A 187 -8.45 8.27 6.47
CA ALA A 187 -8.14 9.64 6.01
C ALA A 187 -9.37 10.58 5.92
N GLY A 188 -10.38 10.34 6.77
CA GLY A 188 -11.62 11.11 6.80
C GLY A 188 -12.64 10.78 5.71
N LEU A 189 -12.44 9.72 4.92
CA LEU A 189 -13.46 9.06 4.11
C LEU A 189 -14.23 8.08 5.00
N ASN A 190 -15.56 8.22 5.08
CA ASN A 190 -16.40 7.36 5.90
C ASN A 190 -17.17 6.34 5.05
N ILE A 191 -16.88 5.06 5.28
CA ILE A 191 -17.46 3.92 4.57
C ILE A 191 -18.31 3.13 5.57
N LEU A 192 -19.60 2.93 5.28
CA LEU A 192 -20.48 2.08 6.07
C LEU A 192 -20.69 0.75 5.35
N PHE A 193 -20.24 -0.35 5.94
CA PHE A 193 -20.53 -1.70 5.48
C PHE A 193 -21.62 -2.32 6.36
N THR A 194 -22.74 -2.73 5.77
CA THR A 194 -23.88 -3.23 6.56
C THR A 194 -23.74 -4.69 6.98
N GLY A 195 -22.99 -5.50 6.22
CA GLY A 195 -23.22 -6.95 6.21
C GLY A 195 -24.68 -7.24 5.86
N ASP A 196 -25.25 -8.26 6.48
CA ASP A 196 -26.70 -8.46 6.48
C ASP A 196 -27.34 -7.73 7.66
N TYR A 197 -28.45 -7.05 7.40
CA TYR A 197 -29.11 -6.20 8.39
C TYR A 197 -30.64 -6.26 8.30
N SER A 198 -31.30 -5.94 9.41
CA SER A 198 -32.76 -5.85 9.50
C SER A 198 -33.17 -4.57 10.19
N ARG A 199 -34.19 -3.90 9.65
CA ARG A 199 -34.79 -2.71 10.28
C ARG A 199 -36.10 -3.01 11.00
N GLU A 200 -36.62 -4.22 10.84
CA GLU A 200 -37.83 -4.65 11.53
C GLU A 200 -37.52 -4.98 12.99
N GLU A 201 -38.31 -4.44 13.92
CA GLU A 201 -38.24 -4.83 15.32
C GLU A 201 -38.78 -6.26 15.49
N ASP A 202 -37.94 -7.17 15.99
CA ASP A 202 -38.35 -8.53 16.33
C ASP A 202 -38.43 -8.74 17.84
N ARG A 203 -38.78 -9.96 18.30
CA ARG A 203 -38.99 -10.17 19.73
C ARG A 203 -37.71 -10.02 20.55
N HIS A 204 -36.51 -10.13 19.95
CA HIS A 204 -35.25 -10.27 20.70
C HIS A 204 -34.06 -9.40 20.26
N LEU A 205 -34.00 -8.96 19.00
CA LEU A 205 -32.91 -8.19 18.42
C LEU A 205 -33.24 -6.69 18.38
N ILE A 206 -32.18 -5.90 18.37
CA ILE A 206 -32.23 -4.45 18.18
C ILE A 206 -32.22 -4.21 16.66
N PRO A 207 -33.14 -3.41 16.09
CA PRO A 207 -33.14 -3.11 14.67
C PRO A 207 -31.92 -2.25 14.29
N ALA A 208 -31.51 -2.33 13.03
CA ALA A 208 -30.48 -1.46 12.48
C ALA A 208 -30.94 0.00 12.37
N GLU A 209 -30.10 0.92 12.83
CA GLU A 209 -30.30 2.36 12.74
C GLU A 209 -29.16 3.03 11.96
N VAL A 210 -29.46 4.17 11.33
CA VAL A 210 -28.44 5.01 10.70
C VAL A 210 -27.57 5.66 11.79
N PRO A 211 -26.22 5.60 11.68
CA PRO A 211 -25.32 6.28 12.62
C PRO A 211 -25.62 7.78 12.74
N LYS A 212 -25.95 8.24 13.94
CA LYS A 212 -26.39 9.63 14.20
C LYS A 212 -25.21 10.60 14.14
N GLY A 213 -25.40 11.73 13.44
CA GLY A 213 -24.42 12.83 13.41
C GLY A 213 -23.15 12.54 12.60
N ILE A 214 -23.15 11.49 11.77
CA ILE A 214 -21.99 11.09 10.96
C ILE A 214 -22.40 11.10 9.49
N LYS A 215 -21.68 11.87 8.67
CA LYS A 215 -21.84 11.82 7.21
C LYS A 215 -21.14 10.57 6.66
N ILE A 216 -21.89 9.76 5.91
CA ILE A 216 -21.37 8.58 5.20
C ILE A 216 -21.08 8.96 3.75
N ASP A 217 -19.89 8.64 3.26
CA ASP A 217 -19.47 8.94 1.89
C ASP A 217 -19.69 7.73 0.96
N VAL A 218 -19.52 6.50 1.49
CA VAL A 218 -19.75 5.26 0.76
C VAL A 218 -20.60 4.31 1.60
N LEU A 219 -21.69 3.80 1.03
CA LEU A 219 -22.49 2.75 1.63
C LEU A 219 -22.29 1.45 0.84
N ILE A 220 -21.81 0.40 1.50
CA ILE A 220 -21.77 -0.96 0.98
C ILE A 220 -22.89 -1.73 1.68
N THR A 221 -23.93 -2.10 0.93
CA THR A 221 -25.16 -2.68 1.49
C THR A 221 -25.61 -3.94 0.78
N GLU A 222 -26.23 -4.86 1.52
CA GLU A 222 -26.84 -6.06 0.96
C GLU A 222 -28.00 -5.74 0.02
N SER A 223 -28.37 -6.72 -0.81
CA SER A 223 -29.45 -6.63 -1.79
C SER A 223 -30.26 -7.91 -1.94
N THR A 224 -30.29 -8.74 -0.88
CA THR A 224 -30.88 -10.10 -0.84
C THR A 224 -32.29 -10.18 -1.42
N PHE A 225 -33.19 -9.27 -1.03
CA PHE A 225 -34.58 -9.24 -1.50
C PHE A 225 -34.84 -8.31 -2.69
N GLY A 226 -33.82 -7.56 -3.16
CA GLY A 226 -33.94 -6.59 -4.25
C GLY A 226 -35.05 -5.57 -3.99
N ILE A 227 -36.13 -5.64 -4.78
CA ILE A 227 -37.31 -4.76 -4.66
C ILE A 227 -38.53 -5.46 -4.07
N SER A 228 -38.38 -6.69 -3.58
CA SER A 228 -39.46 -7.48 -3.00
C SER A 228 -39.87 -6.87 -1.66
N SER A 229 -41.16 -6.91 -1.32
CA SER A 229 -41.66 -6.40 -0.04
C SER A 229 -42.31 -7.53 0.74
N ASN A 230 -42.16 -7.50 2.06
CA ASN A 230 -42.81 -8.47 2.93
C ASN A 230 -44.17 -7.93 3.39
N PRO A 231 -45.18 -8.80 3.57
CA PRO A 231 -46.40 -8.38 4.24
C PRO A 231 -46.11 -7.99 5.70
N PRO A 232 -46.97 -7.17 6.33
CA PRO A 232 -46.81 -6.76 7.71
C PRO A 232 -46.58 -7.94 8.66
N ARG A 233 -45.77 -7.73 9.70
CA ARG A 233 -45.38 -8.79 10.63
C ARG A 233 -46.55 -9.61 11.19
N LEU A 234 -47.60 -8.92 11.64
CA LEU A 234 -48.78 -9.57 12.22
C LEU A 234 -49.48 -10.50 11.23
N GLU A 235 -49.52 -10.12 9.95
CA GLU A 235 -50.09 -10.95 8.89
C GLU A 235 -49.20 -12.17 8.61
N ARG A 236 -47.87 -12.00 8.64
CA ARG A 236 -46.92 -13.12 8.51
C ARG A 236 -47.03 -14.11 9.67
N GLU A 237 -47.14 -13.63 10.91
CA GLU A 237 -47.35 -14.47 12.08
C GLU A 237 -48.69 -15.22 11.99
N ALA A 238 -49.76 -14.54 11.58
CA ALA A 238 -51.05 -15.18 11.35
C ALA A 238 -51.00 -16.23 10.22
N ALA A 239 -50.31 -15.94 9.12
CA ALA A 239 -50.10 -16.88 8.02
C ALA A 239 -49.30 -18.10 8.47
N LEU A 240 -48.24 -17.90 9.27
CA LEU A 240 -47.43 -18.98 9.85
C LEU A 240 -48.29 -19.90 10.69
N MET A 241 -49.07 -19.34 11.61
CA MET A 241 -49.95 -20.12 12.46
C MET A 241 -51.04 -20.84 11.66
N LYS A 242 -51.59 -20.21 10.62
CA LYS A 242 -52.57 -20.84 9.72
C LYS A 242 -51.98 -22.04 8.98
N SER A 243 -50.76 -21.94 8.46
CA SER A 243 -50.07 -23.06 7.80
C SER A 243 -49.83 -24.20 8.80
N ILE A 244 -49.26 -23.89 9.97
CA ILE A 244 -48.95 -24.88 11.02
C ILE A 244 -50.22 -25.59 11.49
N THR A 245 -51.25 -24.84 11.91
CA THR A 245 -52.50 -25.43 12.40
C THR A 245 -53.25 -26.20 11.32
N GLY A 246 -53.17 -25.77 10.05
CA GLY A 246 -53.73 -26.50 8.91
C GLY A 246 -53.11 -27.90 8.73
N VAL A 247 -51.81 -28.06 9.00
CA VAL A 247 -51.12 -29.36 9.00
C VAL A 247 -51.48 -30.19 10.22
N LEU A 248 -51.53 -29.57 11.40
CA LEU A 248 -51.86 -30.26 12.64
C LEU A 248 -53.31 -30.78 12.65
N ASN A 249 -54.26 -30.01 12.13
CA ASN A 249 -55.68 -30.37 12.08
C ASN A 249 -55.96 -31.61 11.22
N ARG A 250 -55.13 -31.89 10.21
CA ARG A 250 -55.20 -33.12 9.40
C ARG A 250 -54.33 -34.27 9.96
N GLY A 251 -53.81 -34.12 11.18
CA GLY A 251 -52.99 -35.12 11.86
C GLY A 251 -51.58 -35.30 11.26
N GLY A 252 -51.08 -34.26 10.57
CA GLY A 252 -49.78 -34.23 9.95
C GLY A 252 -48.66 -33.74 10.86
N ARG A 253 -47.44 -33.79 10.34
CA ARG A 253 -46.23 -33.25 10.96
C ARG A 253 -45.75 -32.03 10.20
N VAL A 254 -45.36 -31.00 10.93
CA VAL A 254 -44.79 -29.77 10.37
C VAL A 254 -43.27 -29.83 10.49
N LEU A 255 -42.58 -29.77 9.35
CA LEU A 255 -41.14 -29.53 9.30
C LEU A 255 -40.86 -28.06 9.03
N MET A 256 -40.11 -27.43 9.92
CA MET A 256 -39.62 -26.06 9.77
C MET A 256 -38.08 -26.12 9.68
N PRO A 257 -37.51 -26.18 8.47
CA PRO A 257 -36.07 -26.17 8.32
C PRO A 257 -35.53 -24.78 8.65
N VAL A 258 -34.68 -24.71 9.66
CA VAL A 258 -34.10 -23.47 10.17
C VAL A 258 -32.63 -23.67 10.48
N PHE A 259 -31.82 -22.62 10.37
CA PHE A 259 -30.49 -22.67 10.98
C PHE A 259 -30.63 -22.75 12.51
N ALA A 260 -29.74 -23.49 13.17
CA ALA A 260 -29.82 -23.66 14.61
C ALA A 260 -29.70 -22.31 15.36
N LEU A 261 -29.11 -21.30 14.73
CA LEU A 261 -28.82 -20.00 15.30
C LEU A 261 -29.39 -18.90 14.41
N GLY A 262 -29.85 -17.81 15.03
CA GLY A 262 -30.45 -16.67 14.34
C GLY A 262 -31.97 -16.79 14.35
N ARG A 263 -32.57 -17.01 13.17
CA ARG A 263 -34.03 -16.92 13.06
C ARG A 263 -34.81 -18.01 13.82
N ALA A 264 -34.19 -19.16 14.12
CA ALA A 264 -34.82 -20.18 14.96
C ALA A 264 -35.26 -19.61 16.32
N GLN A 265 -34.46 -18.73 16.93
CA GLN A 265 -34.78 -18.17 18.24
C GLN A 265 -36.03 -17.29 18.21
N GLU A 266 -36.22 -16.51 17.14
CA GLU A 266 -37.45 -15.77 16.94
C GLU A 266 -38.65 -16.71 16.82
N LEU A 267 -38.58 -17.71 15.93
CA LEU A 267 -39.67 -18.65 15.68
C LEU A 267 -40.06 -19.42 16.94
N LEU A 268 -39.09 -19.78 17.77
CA LEU A 268 -39.35 -20.42 19.06
C LEU A 268 -40.13 -19.50 20.02
N LEU A 269 -39.79 -18.21 20.07
CA LEU A 269 -40.55 -17.23 20.86
C LEU A 269 -41.99 -17.06 20.34
N ILE A 270 -42.18 -17.01 19.00
CA ILE A 270 -43.53 -16.91 18.40
C ILE A 270 -44.36 -18.14 18.77
N LEU A 271 -43.78 -19.34 18.62
CA LEU A 271 -44.48 -20.59 18.86
C LEU A 271 -44.80 -20.81 20.34
N ASP A 272 -43.87 -20.52 21.25
CA ASP A 272 -44.10 -20.66 22.70
C ASP A 272 -45.21 -19.71 23.17
N GLU A 273 -45.19 -18.45 22.70
CA GLU A 273 -46.25 -17.46 22.97
C GLU A 273 -47.60 -17.89 22.40
N TYR A 274 -47.63 -18.44 21.19
CA TYR A 274 -48.87 -18.90 20.56
C TYR A 274 -49.45 -20.12 21.28
N TRP A 275 -48.62 -21.10 21.66
CA TRP A 275 -49.05 -22.27 22.43
C TRP A 275 -49.56 -21.90 23.82
N GLU A 276 -48.98 -20.89 24.46
CA GLU A 276 -49.45 -20.39 25.75
C GLU A 276 -50.91 -19.90 25.66
N LYS A 277 -51.26 -19.22 24.56
CA LYS A 277 -52.60 -18.65 24.33
C LYS A 277 -53.64 -19.65 23.83
N HIS A 278 -53.24 -20.85 23.38
CA HIS A 278 -54.10 -21.84 22.73
C HIS A 278 -54.04 -23.21 23.43
N PRO A 279 -54.83 -23.43 24.50
CA PRO A 279 -54.83 -24.68 25.28
C PRO A 279 -55.05 -25.96 24.47
N GLU A 280 -55.78 -25.88 23.35
CA GLU A 280 -56.03 -26.99 22.44
C GLU A 280 -54.75 -27.49 21.75
N LEU A 281 -53.76 -26.62 21.53
CA LEU A 281 -52.49 -26.96 20.90
C LEU A 281 -51.43 -27.44 21.90
N GLN A 282 -51.60 -27.19 23.20
CA GLN A 282 -50.62 -27.56 24.24
C GLN A 282 -50.34 -29.07 24.32
N LYS A 283 -51.23 -29.90 23.78
CA LYS A 283 -51.03 -31.36 23.67
C LYS A 283 -50.08 -31.76 22.53
N VAL A 284 -49.92 -30.88 21.54
CA VAL A 284 -49.04 -31.09 20.38
C VAL A 284 -47.63 -30.64 20.76
N PRO A 285 -46.62 -31.53 20.73
CA PRO A 285 -45.27 -31.16 21.07
C PRO A 285 -44.61 -30.31 19.97
N ILE A 286 -43.89 -29.26 20.40
CA ILE A 286 -42.92 -28.56 19.55
C ILE A 286 -41.54 -29.11 19.90
N TYR A 287 -40.80 -29.53 18.88
CA TYR A 287 -39.45 -30.03 19.00
C TYR A 287 -38.46 -29.10 18.32
N TYR A 288 -37.35 -28.86 18.99
CA TYR A 288 -36.20 -28.15 18.43
C TYR A 288 -34.99 -29.08 18.45
N ILE A 289 -34.54 -29.48 17.26
CA ILE A 289 -33.46 -30.43 17.07
C ILE A 289 -32.28 -29.79 16.35
N GLY A 290 -31.10 -29.93 16.96
CA GLY A 290 -29.84 -29.48 16.38
C GLY A 290 -28.68 -29.80 17.32
N ASN A 291 -27.55 -30.25 16.76
CA ASN A 291 -26.37 -30.62 17.54
C ASN A 291 -25.81 -29.45 18.36
N THR A 292 -25.96 -28.24 17.83
CA THR A 292 -25.48 -26.98 18.43
C THR A 292 -26.53 -26.27 19.28
N ALA A 293 -27.82 -26.60 19.10
CA ALA A 293 -28.96 -25.92 19.72
C ALA A 293 -28.77 -25.59 21.20
N ARG A 294 -28.45 -26.61 22.03
CA ARG A 294 -28.29 -26.42 23.49
C ARG A 294 -27.11 -25.50 23.85
N ARG A 295 -25.97 -25.64 23.16
CA ARG A 295 -24.79 -24.80 23.42
C ARG A 295 -25.06 -23.35 23.03
N CYS A 296 -25.82 -23.17 21.95
CA CYS A 296 -26.23 -21.87 21.44
C CYS A 296 -27.18 -21.15 22.38
N MET A 297 -28.12 -21.86 23.02
CA MET A 297 -29.01 -21.27 24.03
C MET A 297 -28.24 -20.65 25.20
N VAL A 298 -27.16 -21.28 25.64
CA VAL A 298 -26.28 -20.70 26.68
C VAL A 298 -25.68 -19.38 26.22
N VAL A 299 -25.25 -19.28 24.96
CA VAL A 299 -24.71 -18.02 24.41
C VAL A 299 -25.78 -16.94 24.36
N TYR A 300 -27.00 -17.26 23.91
CA TYR A 300 -28.14 -16.33 23.92
C TYR A 300 -28.50 -15.86 25.33
N GLN A 301 -28.39 -16.73 26.34
CA GLN A 301 -28.58 -16.36 27.75
C GLN A 301 -27.47 -15.43 28.27
N THR A 302 -26.21 -15.67 27.89
CA THR A 302 -25.07 -14.83 28.30
C THR A 302 -25.16 -13.41 27.74
N TYR A 303 -25.61 -13.26 26.50
CA TYR A 303 -25.62 -11.97 25.78
C TYR A 303 -26.97 -11.24 25.80
N ILE A 304 -27.81 -11.46 26.82
CA ILE A 304 -29.07 -10.72 27.02
C ILE A 304 -28.86 -9.20 27.03
N GLY A 305 -27.70 -8.72 27.51
CA GLY A 305 -27.36 -7.29 27.51
C GLY A 305 -27.35 -6.65 26.11
N ALA A 306 -27.05 -7.44 25.06
CA ALA A 306 -27.00 -7.01 23.67
C ALA A 306 -28.36 -7.13 22.93
N MET A 307 -29.39 -7.63 23.60
CA MET A 307 -30.74 -7.79 23.06
C MET A 307 -31.62 -6.56 23.33
N ASN A 308 -32.80 -6.53 22.73
CA ASN A 308 -33.75 -5.44 22.91
C ASN A 308 -34.37 -5.39 24.32
N ASP A 309 -35.09 -4.30 24.59
CA ASP A 309 -35.70 -4.06 25.90
C ASP A 309 -36.83 -5.04 26.24
N ASN A 310 -37.47 -5.64 25.22
CA ASN A 310 -38.47 -6.68 25.43
C ASN A 310 -37.86 -7.91 26.13
N ILE A 311 -36.76 -8.43 25.61
CA ILE A 311 -36.08 -9.59 26.24
C ILE A 311 -35.49 -9.23 27.60
N LYS A 312 -34.91 -8.04 27.75
CA LYS A 312 -34.41 -7.58 29.06
C LYS A 312 -35.52 -7.49 30.10
N ARG A 313 -36.74 -7.09 29.70
CA ARG A 313 -37.93 -7.11 30.57
C ARG A 313 -38.38 -8.53 30.87
N LEU A 314 -38.49 -9.40 29.85
CA LEU A 314 -38.90 -10.79 30.03
C LEU A 314 -37.95 -11.57 30.93
N PHE A 315 -36.64 -11.32 30.81
CA PHE A 315 -35.62 -11.89 31.70
C PHE A 315 -35.85 -11.48 33.16
N ARG A 316 -36.03 -10.19 33.43
CA ARG A 316 -36.34 -9.70 34.79
C ARG A 316 -37.62 -10.32 35.35
N GLN A 317 -38.66 -10.44 34.53
CA GLN A 317 -39.92 -11.06 34.92
C GLN A 317 -39.74 -12.55 35.27
N ARG A 318 -39.12 -13.35 34.39
CA ARG A 318 -38.91 -14.79 34.60
C ARG A 318 -38.02 -15.06 35.82
N MET A 319 -37.00 -14.22 36.04
CA MET A 319 -36.15 -14.29 37.23
C MET A 319 -36.96 -14.05 38.51
N ALA A 320 -37.83 -13.03 38.53
CA ALA A 320 -38.69 -12.74 39.67
C ALA A 320 -39.72 -13.87 39.93
N GLU A 321 -40.28 -14.46 38.88
CA GLU A 321 -41.20 -15.62 38.99
C GLU A 321 -40.49 -16.84 39.61
N ALA A 322 -39.25 -17.11 39.20
CA ALA A 322 -38.44 -18.21 39.74
C ALA A 322 -38.02 -17.99 41.19
N GLU A 323 -37.65 -16.75 41.55
CA GLU A 323 -37.38 -16.37 42.93
C GLU A 323 -38.62 -16.56 43.81
N ALA A 324 -39.80 -16.18 43.32
CA ALA A 324 -41.07 -16.32 44.03
C ALA A 324 -41.53 -17.78 44.18
N SER A 325 -41.25 -18.64 43.20
CA SER A 325 -41.59 -20.07 43.25
C SER A 325 -40.63 -20.89 44.12
N GLY A 326 -39.53 -20.29 44.57
CA GLY A 326 -38.47 -20.98 45.32
C GLY A 326 -37.63 -21.93 44.46
N ASP A 327 -37.83 -21.91 43.14
CA ASP A 327 -37.08 -22.73 42.19
C ASP A 327 -35.74 -22.04 41.89
N LYS A 328 -34.68 -22.47 42.60
CA LYS A 328 -33.31 -21.97 42.40
C LYS A 328 -32.64 -22.56 41.14
N SER A 329 -33.43 -22.99 40.16
CA SER A 329 -32.91 -23.39 38.86
C SER A 329 -32.22 -22.21 38.17
N ILE A 330 -30.98 -22.42 37.73
CA ILE A 330 -30.16 -21.45 36.96
C ILE A 330 -30.81 -21.14 35.58
N SER A 331 -31.87 -21.83 35.20
CA SER A 331 -32.47 -21.78 33.86
C SER A 331 -33.61 -20.76 33.69
N ALA A 332 -33.97 -19.98 34.73
CA ALA A 332 -35.08 -19.03 34.62
C ALA A 332 -34.76 -17.87 33.66
N GLY A 333 -35.24 -17.94 32.42
CA GLY A 333 -34.95 -16.92 31.43
C GLY A 333 -35.89 -16.93 30.23
N PRO A 334 -35.75 -15.95 29.32
CA PRO A 334 -36.59 -15.81 28.13
C PRO A 334 -36.44 -16.98 27.15
N TRP A 335 -35.34 -17.74 27.28
CA TRP A 335 -35.00 -18.89 26.44
C TRP A 335 -35.39 -20.24 27.07
N ASP A 336 -36.08 -20.21 28.22
CA ASP A 336 -36.64 -21.40 28.88
C ASP A 336 -38.10 -21.57 28.45
N PHE A 337 -38.27 -22.25 27.33
CA PHE A 337 -39.57 -22.41 26.68
C PHE A 337 -40.45 -23.43 27.42
N ARG A 338 -41.73 -23.11 27.58
CA ARG A 338 -42.69 -23.98 28.30
C ARG A 338 -43.19 -25.13 27.42
N PHE A 339 -43.33 -24.87 26.12
CA PHE A 339 -43.96 -25.80 25.18
C PHE A 339 -42.99 -26.39 24.16
N VAL A 340 -41.73 -25.93 24.14
CA VAL A 340 -40.68 -26.43 23.25
C VAL A 340 -39.79 -27.44 23.96
N ARG A 341 -39.59 -28.61 23.34
CA ARG A 341 -38.72 -29.67 23.82
C ARG A 341 -37.45 -29.75 22.97
N SER A 342 -36.29 -29.70 23.61
CA SER A 342 -35.02 -29.90 22.91
C SER A 342 -34.75 -31.39 22.65
N LEU A 343 -34.46 -31.75 21.40
CA LEU A 343 -34.04 -33.09 21.02
C LEU A 343 -32.55 -33.11 20.68
N ARG A 344 -31.84 -34.14 21.15
CA ARG A 344 -30.41 -34.34 20.86
C ARG A 344 -30.16 -35.18 19.60
N SER A 345 -31.04 -36.12 19.31
CA SER A 345 -30.91 -37.07 18.20
C SER A 345 -32.30 -37.57 17.79
N LEU A 346 -32.44 -37.91 16.51
CA LEU A 346 -33.63 -38.54 15.94
C LEU A 346 -33.91 -39.92 16.53
N GLU A 347 -32.90 -40.62 17.07
CA GLU A 347 -33.09 -41.93 17.73
C GLU A 347 -33.98 -41.87 18.97
N ARG A 348 -34.04 -40.70 19.62
CA ARG A 348 -34.88 -40.47 20.81
C ARG A 348 -36.23 -39.87 20.45
N PHE A 349 -36.52 -39.74 19.17
CA PHE A 349 -37.76 -39.16 18.67
C PHE A 349 -38.73 -40.27 18.26
N ASP A 350 -39.75 -40.46 19.09
CA ASP A 350 -40.88 -41.32 18.76
C ASP A 350 -41.81 -40.57 17.80
N ASP A 351 -41.80 -40.99 16.54
CA ASP A 351 -42.50 -40.31 15.45
C ASP A 351 -44.02 -40.63 15.43
N VAL A 352 -44.71 -40.29 16.51
CA VAL A 352 -46.12 -40.61 16.75
C VAL A 352 -46.96 -39.33 16.88
N GLY A 353 -48.07 -39.28 16.15
CA GLY A 353 -49.01 -38.15 16.18
C GLY A 353 -48.52 -36.93 15.38
N GLY A 354 -49.26 -35.82 15.53
CA GLY A 354 -48.86 -34.54 14.97
C GLY A 354 -47.81 -33.85 15.86
N CYS A 355 -46.85 -33.18 15.24
CA CYS A 355 -45.84 -32.37 15.93
C CYS A 355 -45.35 -31.24 15.04
N VAL A 356 -44.71 -30.25 15.67
CA VAL A 356 -43.96 -29.19 14.99
C VAL A 356 -42.47 -29.42 15.24
N MET A 357 -41.67 -29.50 14.18
CA MET A 357 -40.26 -29.84 14.25
C MET A 357 -39.41 -28.76 13.60
N LEU A 358 -38.64 -28.05 14.42
CA LEU A 358 -37.61 -27.11 13.96
C LEU A 358 -36.28 -27.86 13.87
N ALA A 359 -35.75 -28.00 12.66
CA ALA A 359 -34.57 -28.81 12.41
C ALA A 359 -33.53 -28.08 11.55
N SER A 360 -32.25 -28.26 11.88
CA SER A 360 -31.12 -27.74 11.10
C SER A 360 -30.57 -28.75 10.10
N PRO A 361 -29.99 -28.30 8.97
CA PRO A 361 -29.84 -26.91 8.49
C PRO A 361 -31.10 -26.35 7.77
N GLY A 362 -31.17 -25.03 7.61
CA GLY A 362 -32.32 -24.36 6.97
C GLY A 362 -32.46 -24.62 5.47
N MET A 363 -31.36 -24.87 4.77
CA MET A 363 -31.36 -25.04 3.31
C MET A 363 -31.54 -26.49 2.82
N LEU A 364 -31.79 -27.44 3.75
CA LEU A 364 -32.12 -28.84 3.45
C LEU A 364 -31.07 -29.62 2.63
N GLN A 365 -29.80 -29.18 2.61
CA GLN A 365 -28.76 -29.88 1.85
C GLN A 365 -28.44 -31.25 2.44
N THR A 366 -28.19 -31.31 3.74
CA THR A 366 -27.76 -32.51 4.48
C THR A 366 -28.29 -32.46 5.92
N GLY A 367 -27.94 -33.45 6.75
CA GLY A 367 -28.24 -33.42 8.18
C GLY A 367 -29.70 -33.71 8.55
N THR A 368 -30.08 -33.35 9.77
CA THR A 368 -31.35 -33.75 10.41
C THR A 368 -32.59 -33.23 9.68
N SER A 369 -32.57 -31.97 9.21
CA SER A 369 -33.70 -31.42 8.45
C SER A 369 -33.92 -32.13 7.12
N ARG A 370 -32.84 -32.52 6.43
CA ARG A 370 -32.90 -33.30 5.19
C ARG A 370 -33.40 -34.73 5.43
N GLU A 371 -32.92 -35.39 6.48
CA GLU A 371 -33.39 -36.73 6.88
C GLU A 371 -34.90 -36.74 7.19
N LEU A 372 -35.38 -35.73 7.93
CA LEU A 372 -36.80 -35.56 8.21
C LEU A 372 -37.62 -35.25 6.96
N LEU A 373 -37.09 -34.44 6.04
CA LEU A 373 -37.73 -34.18 4.76
C LEU A 373 -37.92 -35.48 3.97
N GLU A 374 -36.87 -36.30 3.82
CA GLU A 374 -36.94 -37.59 3.11
C GLU A 374 -37.98 -38.53 3.75
N ARG A 375 -38.05 -38.54 5.08
CA ARG A 375 -39.01 -39.36 5.84
C ARG A 375 -40.45 -38.88 5.71
N TRP A 376 -40.69 -37.57 5.67
CA TRP A 376 -42.03 -36.98 5.79
C TRP A 376 -42.63 -36.51 4.47
N ALA A 377 -41.83 -36.23 3.45
CA ALA A 377 -42.29 -35.76 2.14
C ALA A 377 -43.31 -36.70 1.46
N PRO A 378 -43.23 -38.05 1.56
CA PRO A 378 -44.19 -38.96 0.93
C PRO A 378 -45.63 -38.91 1.43
N ASN A 379 -45.90 -38.27 2.57
CA ASN A 379 -47.22 -38.26 3.19
C ASN A 379 -47.89 -36.90 3.03
N GLU A 380 -49.04 -36.88 2.36
CA GLU A 380 -49.85 -35.68 2.07
C GLU A 380 -50.37 -34.96 3.32
N ARG A 381 -50.46 -35.67 4.45
CA ARG A 381 -50.86 -35.04 5.72
C ARG A 381 -49.77 -34.10 6.24
N ASN A 382 -48.50 -34.35 5.94
CA ASN A 382 -47.39 -33.54 6.43
C ASN A 382 -47.28 -32.20 5.68
N GLY A 383 -46.49 -31.28 6.23
CA GLY A 383 -46.17 -30.01 5.60
C GLY A 383 -44.77 -29.54 5.92
N VAL A 384 -44.15 -28.83 4.99
CA VAL A 384 -42.87 -28.14 5.16
C VAL A 384 -43.14 -26.65 5.08
N VAL A 385 -42.67 -25.88 6.07
CA VAL A 385 -42.83 -24.43 6.11
C VAL A 385 -41.46 -23.78 6.05
N MET A 386 -41.15 -23.20 4.89
CA MET A 386 -39.89 -22.50 4.64
C MET A 386 -39.97 -21.09 5.21
N THR A 387 -39.11 -20.78 6.19
CA THR A 387 -39.12 -19.48 6.88
C THR A 387 -37.92 -18.58 6.60
N GLY A 388 -36.86 -19.11 5.99
CA GLY A 388 -35.63 -18.37 5.67
C GLY A 388 -35.45 -18.15 4.17
N TYR A 389 -34.49 -17.30 3.81
CA TYR A 389 -34.08 -17.14 2.42
C TYR A 389 -33.43 -18.43 1.90
N SER A 390 -33.82 -18.87 0.71
CA SER A 390 -33.30 -20.08 0.07
C SER A 390 -32.40 -19.71 -1.10
N VAL A 391 -31.09 -19.98 -0.96
CA VAL A 391 -30.09 -19.72 -2.00
C VAL A 391 -30.30 -20.64 -3.20
N GLU A 392 -30.08 -20.13 -4.40
CA GLU A 392 -30.13 -20.91 -5.64
C GLU A 392 -29.18 -22.10 -5.61
N GLY A 393 -29.62 -23.24 -6.17
CA GLY A 393 -28.88 -24.50 -6.13
C GLY A 393 -29.02 -25.30 -4.82
N THR A 394 -29.85 -24.85 -3.88
CA THR A 394 -30.15 -25.61 -2.66
C THR A 394 -31.43 -26.45 -2.76
N MET A 395 -31.51 -27.54 -1.99
CA MET A 395 -32.73 -28.35 -1.90
C MET A 395 -33.93 -27.51 -1.41
N ALA A 396 -33.71 -26.58 -0.48
CA ALA A 396 -34.75 -25.65 -0.04
C ALA A 396 -35.34 -24.84 -1.20
N LYS A 397 -34.49 -24.28 -2.08
CA LYS A 397 -34.94 -23.52 -3.24
C LYS A 397 -35.63 -24.41 -4.28
N GLN A 398 -35.12 -25.62 -4.52
CA GLN A 398 -35.77 -26.58 -5.40
C GLN A 398 -37.16 -27.00 -4.87
N LEU A 399 -37.31 -27.15 -3.56
CA LEU A 399 -38.57 -27.56 -2.93
C LEU A 399 -39.69 -26.52 -3.09
N LEU A 400 -39.33 -25.23 -3.13
CA LEU A 400 -40.27 -24.13 -3.38
C LEU A 400 -40.90 -24.15 -4.78
N ASN A 401 -40.25 -24.80 -5.75
CA ASN A 401 -40.82 -25.02 -7.08
C ASN A 401 -41.77 -26.23 -7.14
N GLU A 402 -42.10 -26.82 -5.98
CA GLU A 402 -43.03 -27.95 -5.81
C GLU A 402 -42.76 -29.15 -6.75
N PRO A 403 -41.54 -29.72 -6.75
CA PRO A 403 -41.23 -30.85 -7.62
C PRO A 403 -42.06 -32.08 -7.23
N GLU A 404 -42.47 -32.90 -8.20
CA GLU A 404 -43.21 -34.14 -7.91
C GLU A 404 -42.39 -35.14 -7.08
N GLN A 405 -41.07 -35.12 -7.25
CA GLN A 405 -40.13 -36.00 -6.56
C GLN A 405 -38.86 -35.26 -6.16
N ILE A 406 -38.26 -35.68 -5.05
CA ILE A 406 -36.99 -35.14 -4.52
C ILE A 406 -35.93 -36.24 -4.48
N PRO A 407 -34.64 -35.93 -4.74
CA PRO A 407 -33.58 -36.92 -4.65
C PRO A 407 -33.29 -37.29 -3.19
N ALA A 408 -33.11 -38.57 -2.90
CA ALA A 408 -32.66 -39.06 -1.60
C ALA A 408 -31.13 -38.97 -1.49
N VAL A 409 -30.65 -38.38 -0.41
CA VAL A 409 -29.22 -38.21 -0.10
C VAL A 409 -28.86 -38.97 1.18
N MET A 410 -29.68 -38.88 2.22
CA MET A 410 -29.37 -39.48 3.53
C MET A 410 -29.73 -40.97 3.61
N SER A 411 -30.75 -41.41 2.87
CA SER A 411 -31.23 -42.80 2.90
C SER A 411 -30.22 -43.86 2.38
N ARG A 412 -29.13 -43.46 1.72
CA ARG A 412 -28.04 -44.38 1.33
C ARG A 412 -27.15 -44.81 2.51
N ALA A 413 -27.09 -44.05 3.61
CA ALA A 413 -26.22 -44.36 4.75
C ALA A 413 -26.78 -45.43 5.72
N ALA A 414 -28.11 -45.64 5.74
CA ALA A 414 -28.77 -46.57 6.66
C ALA A 414 -28.80 -48.03 6.15
N SER A 415 -28.65 -48.24 4.84
CA SER A 415 -28.61 -49.57 4.22
C SER A 415 -27.15 -49.93 3.95
N GLY A 416 -26.50 -50.67 4.85
CA GLY A 416 -25.08 -51.08 4.79
C GLY A 416 -24.66 -51.96 3.60
N LEU A 417 -25.27 -51.85 2.43
CA LEU A 417 -24.82 -52.44 1.18
C LEU A 417 -24.00 -51.42 0.38
N ALA A 418 -22.69 -51.36 0.65
CA ALA A 418 -21.73 -50.81 -0.28
C ALA A 418 -21.69 -51.70 -1.54
N ARG A 419 -22.48 -51.38 -2.57
CA ARG A 419 -22.27 -51.94 -3.91
C ARG A 419 -21.10 -51.18 -4.55
N ARG A 420 -20.02 -51.93 -4.72
CA ARG A 420 -18.75 -51.50 -5.27
C ARG A 420 -18.84 -51.48 -6.80
N GLY A 421 -18.63 -50.31 -7.41
CA GLY A 421 -18.26 -50.14 -8.82
C GLY A 421 -19.43 -50.04 -9.82
N GLY A 422 -19.63 -48.83 -10.32
CA GLY A 422 -20.46 -48.51 -11.50
C GLY A 422 -20.81 -47.02 -11.51
N ASN A 423 -20.75 -46.35 -12.68
CA ASN A 423 -21.05 -44.93 -12.87
C ASN A 423 -22.27 -44.46 -12.04
N ASP A 424 -22.01 -43.70 -10.98
CA ASP A 424 -22.93 -43.45 -9.85
C ASP A 424 -23.95 -42.32 -10.11
N GLU A 425 -23.95 -41.70 -11.28
CA GLU A 425 -24.84 -40.58 -11.63
C GLU A 425 -26.28 -41.02 -11.98
N GLU A 426 -26.50 -42.28 -12.40
CA GLU A 426 -27.77 -42.71 -13.02
C GLU A 426 -28.82 -43.36 -12.08
N GLN A 427 -28.53 -43.58 -10.79
CA GLN A 427 -29.51 -44.15 -9.84
C GLN A 427 -29.64 -43.35 -8.55
N LYS A 428 -29.98 -42.06 -8.66
CA LYS A 428 -30.51 -41.29 -7.52
C LYS A 428 -31.90 -41.83 -7.17
N VAL A 429 -32.06 -42.38 -5.96
CA VAL A 429 -33.36 -42.82 -5.45
C VAL A 429 -34.24 -41.59 -5.31
N MET A 430 -35.39 -41.58 -5.99
CA MET A 430 -36.32 -40.45 -5.97
C MET A 430 -37.45 -40.74 -4.98
N ILE A 431 -37.76 -39.77 -4.13
CA ILE A 431 -38.81 -39.83 -3.12
C ILE A 431 -39.99 -38.98 -3.59
N PRO A 432 -41.23 -39.51 -3.64
CA PRO A 432 -42.39 -38.72 -4.01
C PRO A 432 -42.64 -37.61 -2.97
N ARG A 433 -42.82 -36.38 -3.44
CA ARG A 433 -43.14 -35.23 -2.59
C ARG A 433 -44.65 -35.03 -2.64
N ARG A 434 -45.33 -35.43 -1.57
CA ARG A 434 -46.80 -35.33 -1.40
C ARG A 434 -47.24 -34.35 -0.32
N CYS A 435 -46.36 -33.97 0.61
CA CYS A 435 -46.65 -33.02 1.69
C CYS A 435 -47.15 -31.65 1.16
N THR A 436 -47.47 -30.69 2.01
CA THR A 436 -47.59 -29.29 1.56
C THR A 436 -46.24 -28.58 1.66
N VAL A 437 -45.99 -27.56 0.85
CA VAL A 437 -44.81 -26.69 0.96
C VAL A 437 -45.30 -25.26 0.98
N ASP A 438 -45.11 -24.55 2.09
CA ASP A 438 -45.49 -23.15 2.23
C ASP A 438 -44.23 -22.30 2.45
N GLU A 439 -44.15 -21.14 1.79
CA GLU A 439 -43.10 -20.15 2.01
C GLU A 439 -43.66 -18.97 2.80
N ILE A 440 -43.14 -18.76 4.01
CA ILE A 440 -43.56 -17.66 4.88
C ILE A 440 -42.29 -17.00 5.40
N SER A 441 -41.83 -15.98 4.69
CA SER A 441 -40.53 -15.35 4.98
C SER A 441 -40.52 -14.70 6.36
N PHE A 442 -39.68 -15.25 7.23
CA PHE A 442 -39.13 -14.60 8.40
C PHE A 442 -37.64 -14.35 8.18
N ALA A 443 -37.14 -14.28 6.96
CA ALA A 443 -35.74 -13.97 6.73
C ALA A 443 -35.42 -12.60 7.37
N ALA A 444 -34.32 -12.50 8.11
CA ALA A 444 -33.98 -11.31 8.89
C ALA A 444 -33.23 -10.27 8.06
N HIS A 445 -33.59 -10.09 6.79
CA HIS A 445 -32.99 -9.10 5.93
C HIS A 445 -33.97 -7.95 5.72
N VAL A 446 -33.44 -6.81 5.32
CA VAL A 446 -34.27 -5.73 4.82
C VAL A 446 -35.03 -6.16 3.56
N ASP A 447 -36.30 -5.79 3.51
CA ASP A 447 -37.05 -5.83 2.26
C ASP A 447 -36.66 -4.63 1.35
N GLY A 448 -37.20 -4.60 0.13
CA GLY A 448 -36.88 -3.55 -0.84
C GLY A 448 -37.34 -2.15 -0.43
N VAL A 449 -38.37 -2.04 0.42
CA VAL A 449 -38.85 -0.75 0.93
C VAL A 449 -37.97 -0.28 2.09
N GLU A 450 -37.67 -1.17 3.03
CA GLU A 450 -36.78 -0.90 4.17
C GLU A 450 -35.36 -0.54 3.70
N ASN A 451 -34.82 -1.29 2.74
CA ASN A 451 -33.48 -1.07 2.19
C ASN A 451 -33.42 0.28 1.45
N ARG A 452 -34.42 0.58 0.63
CA ARG A 452 -34.53 1.91 -0.03
C ARG A 452 -34.57 3.03 1.01
N ASN A 453 -35.44 2.93 2.01
CA ASN A 453 -35.59 3.96 3.03
C ASN A 453 -34.28 4.16 3.81
N PHE A 454 -33.55 3.07 4.10
CA PHE A 454 -32.24 3.14 4.74
C PHE A 454 -31.20 3.84 3.87
N ILE A 455 -31.10 3.48 2.58
CA ILE A 455 -30.19 4.11 1.63
C ILE A 455 -30.48 5.61 1.49
N GLU A 456 -31.75 6.00 1.46
CA GLU A 456 -32.17 7.41 1.40
C GLU A 456 -31.83 8.18 2.68
N GLU A 457 -32.01 7.56 3.86
CA GLU A 457 -31.70 8.13 5.17
C GLU A 457 -30.19 8.30 5.39
N VAL A 458 -29.38 7.31 4.98
CA VAL A 458 -27.91 7.40 4.99
C VAL A 458 -27.42 8.50 4.05
N SER A 459 -28.10 8.68 2.91
CA SER A 459 -27.82 9.73 1.93
C SER A 459 -26.37 9.75 1.42
N ALA A 460 -25.76 8.56 1.29
CA ALA A 460 -24.39 8.43 0.78
C ALA A 460 -24.34 8.78 -0.72
N PRO A 461 -23.33 9.55 -1.18
CA PRO A 461 -23.16 9.86 -2.60
C PRO A 461 -22.77 8.63 -3.44
N VAL A 462 -22.22 7.59 -2.81
CA VAL A 462 -21.85 6.32 -3.45
C VAL A 462 -22.50 5.17 -2.71
N VAL A 463 -23.15 4.28 -3.46
CA VAL A 463 -23.76 3.05 -2.96
C VAL A 463 -23.21 1.86 -3.76
N ILE A 464 -22.72 0.84 -3.08
CA ILE A 464 -22.26 -0.42 -3.66
C ILE A 464 -23.19 -1.51 -3.16
N LEU A 465 -23.92 -2.14 -4.08
CA LEU A 465 -24.80 -3.26 -3.77
C LEU A 465 -24.01 -4.56 -3.86
N VAL A 466 -24.09 -5.35 -2.81
CA VAL A 466 -23.50 -6.69 -2.69
C VAL A 466 -24.55 -7.66 -2.14
N HIS A 467 -24.20 -8.93 -1.98
CA HIS A 467 -25.02 -9.96 -1.33
C HIS A 467 -26.46 -9.98 -1.85
N GLY A 468 -26.62 -10.37 -3.11
CA GLY A 468 -27.91 -10.37 -3.78
C GLY A 468 -27.82 -11.03 -5.15
N GLU A 469 -28.89 -11.72 -5.55
CA GLU A 469 -28.96 -12.34 -6.86
C GLU A 469 -28.93 -11.26 -7.96
N LYS A 470 -28.19 -11.53 -9.05
CA LYS A 470 -27.94 -10.60 -10.15
C LYS A 470 -29.17 -9.84 -10.63
N HIS A 471 -30.27 -10.54 -10.95
CA HIS A 471 -31.49 -9.90 -11.43
C HIS A 471 -32.15 -9.02 -10.35
N GLN A 472 -32.25 -9.49 -9.12
CA GLN A 472 -32.83 -8.70 -8.02
C GLN A 472 -31.98 -7.47 -7.68
N MET A 473 -30.66 -7.61 -7.65
CA MET A 473 -29.71 -6.52 -7.43
C MET A 473 -29.80 -5.46 -8.53
N MET A 474 -29.88 -5.87 -9.80
CA MET A 474 -30.03 -4.94 -10.93
C MET A 474 -31.38 -4.21 -10.93
N ARG A 475 -32.45 -4.87 -10.46
CA ARG A 475 -33.77 -4.22 -10.27
C ARG A 475 -33.72 -3.18 -9.16
N LEU A 476 -33.06 -3.48 -8.05
CA LEU A 476 -32.84 -2.53 -6.96
C LEU A 476 -32.01 -1.32 -7.44
N LYS A 477 -30.90 -1.55 -8.13
CA LYS A 477 -30.10 -0.49 -8.77
C LYS A 477 -30.95 0.41 -9.65
N SER A 478 -31.74 -0.17 -10.56
CA SER A 478 -32.60 0.59 -11.48
C SER A 478 -33.64 1.41 -10.72
N LYS A 479 -34.22 0.85 -9.64
CA LYS A 479 -35.17 1.56 -8.79
C LYS A 479 -34.51 2.74 -8.06
N LEU A 480 -33.33 2.55 -7.48
CA LEU A 480 -32.57 3.61 -6.82
C LEU A 480 -32.20 4.73 -7.81
N LEU A 481 -31.68 4.38 -8.98
CA LEU A 481 -31.36 5.35 -10.03
C LEU A 481 -32.59 6.14 -10.51
N SER A 482 -33.75 5.49 -10.61
CA SER A 482 -35.00 6.17 -10.98
C SER A 482 -35.43 7.24 -9.96
N LEU A 483 -35.24 6.96 -8.66
CA LEU A 483 -35.53 7.90 -7.58
C LEU A 483 -34.48 9.01 -7.46
N ASN A 484 -33.27 8.75 -7.95
CA ASN A 484 -32.18 9.72 -7.99
C ASN A 484 -32.26 10.69 -9.17
N ALA A 485 -33.20 10.50 -10.12
CA ALA A 485 -33.28 11.32 -11.33
C ALA A 485 -33.55 12.81 -11.05
N GLU A 486 -34.29 13.11 -9.99
CA GLU A 486 -34.68 14.47 -9.60
C GLU A 486 -33.71 15.12 -8.59
N LYS A 487 -32.70 14.38 -8.10
CA LYS A 487 -31.75 14.91 -7.09
C LYS A 487 -30.70 15.81 -7.74
N THR A 488 -30.39 16.92 -7.08
CA THR A 488 -29.32 17.85 -7.49
C THR A 488 -27.94 17.19 -7.47
N VAL A 489 -27.66 16.39 -6.44
CA VAL A 489 -26.47 15.54 -6.35
C VAL A 489 -26.88 14.11 -6.66
N LYS A 490 -26.43 13.61 -7.81
CA LYS A 490 -26.72 12.25 -8.25
C LYS A 490 -25.92 11.24 -7.44
N VAL A 491 -26.61 10.27 -6.85
CA VAL A 491 -25.99 9.13 -6.17
C VAL A 491 -25.48 8.14 -7.21
N LYS A 492 -24.23 7.70 -7.09
CA LYS A 492 -23.62 6.65 -7.92
C LYS A 492 -23.92 5.29 -7.31
N VAL A 493 -24.53 4.39 -8.08
CA VAL A 493 -24.89 3.04 -7.61
C VAL A 493 -24.12 1.98 -8.41
N TYR A 494 -23.35 1.15 -7.72
CA TYR A 494 -22.52 0.09 -8.29
C TYR A 494 -23.07 -1.30 -7.92
N THR A 495 -22.84 -2.27 -8.80
CA THR A 495 -23.31 -3.67 -8.68
C THR A 495 -22.21 -4.61 -9.20
N PRO A 496 -21.01 -4.59 -8.59
CA PRO A 496 -19.86 -5.31 -9.11
C PRO A 496 -20.11 -6.82 -9.10
N ALA A 497 -19.69 -7.50 -10.16
CA ALA A 497 -19.59 -8.95 -10.17
C ALA A 497 -18.36 -9.42 -9.36
N ASN A 498 -18.31 -10.71 -9.06
CA ASN A 498 -17.08 -11.30 -8.52
C ASN A 498 -15.89 -11.06 -9.47
N CYS A 499 -14.73 -10.78 -8.88
CA CYS A 499 -13.48 -10.39 -9.52
C CYS A 499 -13.53 -9.02 -10.23
N GLU A 500 -14.61 -8.25 -10.09
CA GLU A 500 -14.67 -6.87 -10.59
C GLU A 500 -14.07 -5.90 -9.57
N GLU A 501 -13.28 -4.96 -10.09
CA GLU A 501 -12.72 -3.84 -9.34
C GLU A 501 -13.49 -2.55 -9.65
N VAL A 502 -13.86 -1.80 -8.61
CA VAL A 502 -14.46 -0.48 -8.74
C VAL A 502 -13.50 0.54 -8.13
N ARG A 503 -13.06 1.51 -8.94
CA ARG A 503 -12.22 2.64 -8.51
C ARG A 503 -13.05 3.91 -8.43
N ILE A 504 -13.02 4.55 -7.27
CA ILE A 504 -13.85 5.73 -6.99
C ILE A 504 -12.94 6.85 -6.49
N PRO A 505 -12.79 7.96 -7.24
CA PRO A 505 -11.93 9.07 -6.84
C PRO A 505 -12.57 9.84 -5.68
N PHE A 506 -11.82 10.00 -4.60
CA PHE A 506 -12.16 10.84 -3.45
C PHE A 506 -11.06 11.88 -3.24
N LYS A 507 -11.20 13.03 -3.92
CA LYS A 507 -10.36 14.21 -3.69
C LYS A 507 -10.82 14.87 -2.40
N LYS A 508 -9.96 14.89 -1.38
CA LYS A 508 -10.18 15.64 -0.15
C LYS A 508 -9.01 16.56 0.11
N ASP A 509 -9.31 17.78 0.53
CA ASP A 509 -8.27 18.76 0.86
C ASP A 509 -7.41 18.23 2.01
N LYS A 510 -6.08 18.26 1.81
CA LYS A 510 -5.11 17.94 2.85
C LYS A 510 -4.98 19.14 3.78
N ILE A 511 -5.51 19.02 4.99
CA ILE A 511 -5.45 20.08 6.01
C ILE A 511 -4.23 19.84 6.90
N ALA A 512 -3.28 20.78 6.87
CA ALA A 512 -2.17 20.82 7.81
C ALA A 512 -2.45 21.83 8.92
N LYS A 513 -2.25 21.44 10.18
CA LYS A 513 -2.36 22.35 11.33
C LYS A 513 -1.01 22.97 11.63
N VAL A 514 -0.97 24.30 11.77
CA VAL A 514 0.24 24.99 12.23
C VAL A 514 0.32 24.87 13.75
N VAL A 515 1.48 24.48 14.28
CA VAL A 515 1.72 24.25 15.71
C VAL A 515 3.04 24.90 16.14
N GLY A 516 3.17 25.19 17.44
CA GLY A 516 4.38 25.76 18.04
C GLY A 516 4.56 27.24 17.71
N LYS A 517 5.81 27.67 17.52
CA LYS A 517 6.17 29.07 17.26
C LYS A 517 5.54 29.62 15.99
N LEU A 518 5.39 28.79 14.95
CA LEU A 518 4.76 29.20 13.69
C LEU A 518 3.28 29.60 13.87
N ALA A 519 2.60 29.08 14.89
CA ALA A 519 1.21 29.43 15.18
C ALA A 519 1.06 30.79 15.88
N GLN A 520 2.16 31.41 16.33
CA GLN A 520 2.16 32.75 16.92
C GLN A 520 2.11 33.86 15.85
N ILE A 521 2.40 33.51 14.59
CA ILE A 521 2.29 34.44 13.47
C ILE A 521 0.81 34.74 13.24
N ALA A 522 0.44 36.02 13.28
CA ALA A 522 -0.95 36.43 13.07
C ALA A 522 -1.42 36.00 11.66
N PRO A 523 -2.66 35.50 11.52
CA PRO A 523 -3.21 35.17 10.22
C PRO A 523 -3.27 36.43 9.34
N PRO A 524 -2.98 36.33 8.03
CA PRO A 524 -3.00 37.49 7.14
C PRO A 524 -4.40 38.10 7.08
N SER A 525 -4.48 39.43 7.22
CA SER A 525 -5.74 40.19 7.31
C SER A 525 -6.26 40.69 5.95
N GLU A 526 -5.44 40.71 4.90
CA GLU A 526 -5.79 41.16 3.55
C GLU A 526 -5.38 40.16 2.46
N GLN A 527 -6.06 40.21 1.29
CA GLN A 527 -5.89 39.25 0.19
C GLN A 527 -4.50 39.26 -0.48
N ASP A 528 -3.73 40.35 -0.32
CA ASP A 528 -2.38 40.50 -0.89
C ASP A 528 -1.24 40.32 0.14
N ASP A 529 -1.56 40.04 1.41
CA ASP A 529 -0.59 40.00 2.52
C ASP A 529 -0.12 38.56 2.84
N GLY A 530 0.12 37.77 1.78
CA GLY A 530 0.57 36.38 1.90
C GLY A 530 1.96 36.26 2.50
N HIS A 531 2.05 36.04 3.82
CA HIS A 531 3.32 35.80 4.49
C HIS A 531 3.83 34.38 4.15
N LEU A 532 5.05 34.28 3.63
CA LEU A 532 5.70 33.00 3.37
C LEU A 532 5.96 32.28 4.71
N MET A 533 5.28 31.15 4.94
CA MET A 533 5.55 30.29 6.10
C MET A 533 6.48 29.15 5.71
N ALA A 534 7.68 29.15 6.27
CA ALA A 534 8.64 28.06 6.15
C ALA A 534 8.63 27.21 7.42
N GLY A 535 8.57 25.90 7.28
CA GLY A 535 8.56 24.97 8.40
C GLY A 535 8.71 23.52 7.94
N VAL A 536 8.78 22.61 8.90
CA VAL A 536 8.82 21.18 8.67
C VAL A 536 7.40 20.63 8.76
N LEU A 537 6.95 19.97 7.69
CA LEU A 537 5.66 19.31 7.65
C LEU A 537 5.82 17.87 8.16
N VAL A 538 5.20 17.57 9.29
CA VAL A 538 5.21 16.25 9.93
C VAL A 538 3.88 15.56 9.67
N GLN A 539 3.94 14.32 9.20
CA GLN A 539 2.77 13.47 8.99
C GLN A 539 2.74 12.34 10.02
N ASN A 540 1.69 12.30 10.87
CA ASN A 540 1.42 11.16 11.75
C ASN A 540 0.10 10.49 11.31
N GLY A 541 0.23 9.33 10.65
CA GLY A 541 -0.88 8.69 9.97
C GLY A 541 -1.40 9.57 8.83
N PHE A 542 -2.61 10.12 8.98
CA PHE A 542 -3.22 11.06 8.02
C PHE A 542 -3.26 12.51 8.53
N ASN A 543 -2.81 12.77 9.76
CA ASN A 543 -2.77 14.12 10.30
C ASN A 543 -1.48 14.81 9.88
N LEU A 544 -1.60 16.00 9.30
CA LEU A 544 -0.48 16.84 8.89
C LEU A 544 -0.33 17.99 9.87
N SER A 545 0.90 18.21 10.33
CA SER A 545 1.25 19.31 11.24
C SER A 545 2.45 20.06 10.69
N LEU A 546 2.35 21.38 10.57
CA LEU A 546 3.45 22.26 10.16
C LEU A 546 4.04 22.93 11.39
N MET A 547 5.34 22.75 11.63
CA MET A 547 6.03 23.25 12.83
C MET A 547 7.42 23.79 12.50
N ALA A 548 7.98 24.62 13.38
CA ALA A 548 9.37 25.05 13.26
C ALA A 548 10.32 23.87 13.57
N PRO A 549 11.54 23.85 13.02
CA PRO A 549 12.52 22.80 13.32
C PRO A 549 12.80 22.63 14.83
N ASP A 550 12.82 23.73 15.58
CA ASP A 550 13.03 23.71 17.05
C ASP A 550 11.92 22.96 17.80
N ASP A 551 10.69 23.01 17.27
CA ASP A 551 9.49 22.48 17.91
C ASP A 551 9.30 20.97 17.64
N LEU A 552 10.10 20.37 16.75
CA LEU A 552 10.04 18.94 16.41
C LEU A 552 10.20 18.04 17.63
N ARG A 553 11.09 18.42 18.56
CA ARG A 553 11.37 17.61 19.76
C ARG A 553 10.18 17.58 20.70
N GLU A 554 9.53 18.72 20.90
CA GLU A 554 8.42 18.86 21.84
C GLU A 554 7.11 18.29 21.28
N TYR A 555 6.80 18.56 20.01
CA TYR A 555 5.50 18.23 19.41
C TYR A 555 5.48 16.91 18.62
N ALA A 556 6.61 16.50 18.02
CA ALA A 556 6.71 15.27 17.23
C ALA A 556 7.58 14.18 17.90
N GLY A 557 8.26 14.50 19.02
CA GLY A 557 9.20 13.58 19.66
C GLY A 557 10.44 13.29 18.81
N LEU A 558 10.70 14.10 17.78
CA LEU A 558 11.82 13.94 16.85
C LEU A 558 12.97 14.85 17.28
N THR A 559 14.14 14.28 17.54
CA THR A 559 15.35 15.05 17.85
C THR A 559 16.03 15.49 16.56
N THR A 560 16.27 16.79 16.43
CA THR A 560 17.15 17.35 15.40
C THR A 560 18.61 17.11 15.80
N THR A 561 19.44 16.73 14.85
CA THR A 561 20.89 16.57 15.05
C THR A 561 21.60 17.28 13.92
N THR A 562 22.56 18.14 14.27
CA THR A 562 23.45 18.79 13.30
C THR A 562 24.76 18.02 13.26
N ILE A 563 25.22 17.66 12.07
CA ILE A 563 26.50 16.99 11.87
C ILE A 563 27.53 18.07 11.57
N THR A 564 28.53 18.22 12.43
CA THR A 564 29.69 19.09 12.16
C THR A 564 30.81 18.23 11.58
N CYS A 565 31.26 18.60 10.39
CA CYS A 565 32.38 17.98 9.71
C CYS A 565 33.65 18.78 10.00
N LYS A 566 34.75 18.07 10.28
CA LYS A 566 36.08 18.67 10.46
C LYS A 566 37.10 17.90 9.63
N GLN A 567 37.93 18.62 8.89
CA GLN A 567 39.04 18.05 8.14
C GLN A 567 40.33 18.77 8.54
N HIS A 568 41.35 17.99 8.89
CA HIS A 568 42.69 18.51 9.18
C HIS A 568 43.59 18.21 7.99
N ILE A 569 44.33 19.23 7.54
CA ILE A 569 45.27 19.14 6.42
C ILE A 569 46.57 19.82 6.85
N THR A 570 47.72 19.20 6.65
CA THR A 570 49.03 19.82 6.91
C THR A 570 49.59 20.34 5.60
N LEU A 571 49.76 21.66 5.46
CA LEU A 571 50.29 22.27 4.24
C LEU A 571 51.79 22.58 4.44
N SER A 572 52.64 21.86 3.74
CA SER A 572 54.10 21.91 3.95
C SER A 572 54.76 23.17 3.39
N SER A 573 54.24 23.71 2.29
CA SER A 573 54.93 24.70 1.45
C SER A 573 54.17 26.03 1.25
N ALA A 574 52.87 26.07 1.55
CA ALA A 574 52.04 27.25 1.36
C ALA A 574 52.04 28.15 2.61
N SER A 575 52.35 29.44 2.44
CA SER A 575 52.16 30.45 3.49
C SER A 575 50.69 30.86 3.59
N MET A 576 50.28 31.40 4.74
CA MET A 576 48.88 31.81 4.91
C MET A 576 48.47 32.96 3.98
N ASP A 577 49.38 33.86 3.64
CA ASP A 577 49.13 34.91 2.65
C ASP A 577 48.80 34.33 1.26
N LEU A 578 49.47 33.25 0.87
CA LEU A 578 49.22 32.57 -0.41
C LEU A 578 47.91 31.80 -0.40
N ILE A 579 47.59 31.15 0.72
CA ILE A 579 46.30 30.49 0.96
C ILE A 579 45.17 31.52 0.87
N LYS A 580 45.30 32.63 1.58
CA LYS A 580 44.33 33.74 1.56
C LYS A 580 44.15 34.28 0.15
N TRP A 581 45.23 34.58 -0.57
CA TRP A 581 45.15 35.08 -1.95
C TRP A 581 44.43 34.10 -2.89
N ALA A 582 44.70 32.80 -2.78
CA ALA A 582 44.08 31.79 -3.64
C ALA A 582 42.60 31.57 -3.32
N LEU A 583 42.23 31.60 -2.04
CA LEU A 583 40.85 31.52 -1.59
C LEU A 583 40.07 32.77 -2.01
N GLU A 584 40.66 33.97 -1.86
CA GLU A 584 40.04 35.22 -2.32
C GLU A 584 39.86 35.27 -3.84
N GLY A 585 40.82 34.72 -4.58
CA GLY A 585 40.74 34.59 -6.04
C GLY A 585 39.64 33.63 -6.51
N THR A 586 39.26 32.64 -5.70
CA THR A 586 38.27 31.61 -6.07
C THR A 586 36.87 31.92 -5.54
N PHE A 587 36.76 32.41 -4.30
CA PHE A 587 35.49 32.60 -3.59
C PHE A 587 35.11 34.07 -3.37
N GLY A 588 35.95 35.02 -3.79
CA GLY A 588 35.77 36.44 -3.46
C GLY A 588 36.24 36.76 -2.05
N ALA A 589 35.82 37.89 -1.47
CA ALA A 589 36.28 38.31 -0.15
C ALA A 589 35.96 37.25 0.93
N ILE A 590 36.99 36.79 1.65
CA ILE A 590 36.83 35.89 2.80
C ILE A 590 36.87 36.71 4.10
N GLU A 591 36.03 36.36 5.07
CA GLU A 591 35.92 37.12 6.32
C GLU A 591 36.95 36.61 7.34
N GLU A 592 37.74 37.51 7.94
CA GLU A 592 38.67 37.14 9.00
C GLU A 592 37.94 37.05 10.33
N ILE A 593 37.92 35.85 10.92
CA ILE A 593 37.37 35.60 12.25
C ILE A 593 38.53 35.77 13.23
N GLY A 594 38.45 36.77 14.11
CA GLY A 594 39.45 36.97 15.17
C GLY A 594 39.61 35.74 16.07
N PRO A 595 40.74 35.61 16.80
CA PRO A 595 40.99 34.47 17.68
C PRO A 595 39.82 34.30 18.66
N LYS A 596 39.31 33.06 18.80
CA LYS A 596 38.31 32.72 19.81
C LYS A 596 38.89 33.05 21.19
N THR A 597 38.54 34.19 21.77
CA THR A 597 38.45 34.27 23.23
C THR A 597 37.37 33.28 23.62
N ASP A 598 37.72 32.26 24.40
CA ASP A 598 36.76 31.39 25.07
C ASP A 598 35.77 32.26 25.86
N VAL A 599 34.63 32.57 25.24
CA VAL A 599 33.48 33.09 25.96
C VAL A 599 32.87 31.90 26.67
N LYS A 600 33.36 31.66 27.89
CA LYS A 600 32.50 31.08 28.91
C LYS A 600 31.31 32.01 29.07
N GLU A 601 30.14 31.48 28.75
CA GLU A 601 28.86 32.05 29.17
C GLU A 601 28.88 32.25 30.69
N GLU A 602 28.79 33.49 31.15
CA GLU A 602 28.13 33.79 32.42
C GLU A 602 27.20 34.99 32.23
N LEU A 603 25.90 34.67 32.25
CA LEU A 603 24.88 35.55 32.80
C LEU A 603 25.22 35.80 34.28
N VAL A 604 25.29 37.07 34.70
CA VAL A 604 24.58 37.66 35.86
C VAL A 604 25.17 39.06 36.18
N GLU A 605 24.25 39.99 36.43
CA GLU A 605 24.44 41.40 36.72
C GLU A 605 25.15 41.72 38.06
N ASN A 606 25.73 42.92 38.09
CA ASN A 606 25.90 43.85 39.22
C ASN A 606 26.76 43.41 40.44
N GLU A 607 27.89 44.10 40.64
CA GLU A 607 28.03 45.09 41.73
C GLU A 607 29.37 45.87 41.68
N LYS A 608 29.35 47.07 42.28
CA LYS A 608 30.44 48.05 42.43
C LYS A 608 31.63 47.50 43.23
N VAL A 609 32.84 48.07 43.05
CA VAL A 609 33.64 48.76 44.09
C VAL A 609 35.15 48.94 43.70
N SER A 610 35.61 50.19 43.88
CA SER A 610 36.95 50.75 44.20
C SER A 610 38.24 50.49 43.39
N LYS A 611 38.91 51.63 43.13
CA LYS A 611 40.34 51.85 42.92
C LYS A 611 41.24 51.27 44.03
N GLU A 612 42.43 50.76 43.67
CA GLU A 612 43.78 51.16 44.15
C GLU A 612 44.85 50.20 43.57
N ILE A 613 45.77 50.70 42.73
CA ILE A 613 47.22 50.92 42.99
C ILE A 613 47.99 49.68 43.48
N SER A 614 48.89 49.15 42.63
CA SER A 614 50.29 48.90 42.99
C SER A 614 51.17 48.58 41.77
N LYS A 615 52.10 49.50 41.48
CA LYS A 615 53.36 49.24 40.76
C LYS A 615 54.17 48.16 41.50
N LEU A 616 54.80 47.24 40.77
CA LEU A 616 56.10 46.57 41.07
C LEU A 616 56.52 45.83 39.79
N LYS A 617 57.44 46.41 39.01
CA LYS A 617 58.85 46.01 38.85
C LYS A 617 59.05 44.78 37.96
N GLU A 618 59.46 45.07 36.73
CA GLU A 618 60.15 44.17 35.82
C GLU A 618 61.46 43.65 36.45
N GLU A 619 61.69 42.35 36.34
CA GLU A 619 63.03 41.77 36.24
C GLU A 619 63.08 40.94 34.95
N ALA A 620 64.12 41.19 34.16
CA ALA A 620 64.35 40.60 32.86
C ALA A 620 65.18 39.31 32.99
N ALA A 621 64.67 38.22 32.43
CA ALA A 621 65.45 37.15 31.81
C ALA A 621 64.49 36.07 31.29
N ASP A 622 64.18 36.11 30.00
CA ASP A 622 64.24 34.97 29.07
C ASP A 622 63.71 35.46 27.71
N GLU A 623 64.42 35.12 26.64
CA GLU A 623 64.06 35.49 25.27
C GLU A 623 62.69 34.88 24.89
N GLU A 624 61.63 35.69 24.95
CA GLU A 624 60.32 35.29 24.42
C GLU A 624 60.38 35.21 22.89
N ILE A 625 60.22 33.98 22.37
CA ILE A 625 59.89 33.74 20.97
C ILE A 625 58.48 34.32 20.72
N PRO A 626 58.27 35.17 19.69
CA PRO A 626 56.95 35.74 19.42
C PRO A 626 55.93 34.63 19.15
N ILE A 627 54.81 34.64 19.87
CA ILE A 627 53.67 33.75 19.61
C ILE A 627 52.93 34.31 18.38
N GLU A 628 53.06 33.68 17.22
CA GLU A 628 52.19 33.97 16.08
C GLU A 628 50.79 33.43 16.39
N ASN A 629 49.79 34.32 16.38
CA ASN A 629 48.40 34.00 16.70
C ASN A 629 47.74 33.11 15.63
N GLU A 630 46.82 32.23 16.06
CA GLU A 630 45.91 31.48 15.17
C GLU A 630 45.15 32.45 14.26
N GLN A 631 45.10 32.13 12.96
CA GLN A 631 44.33 32.91 11.99
C GLN A 631 43.13 32.08 11.54
N ALA A 632 41.92 32.63 11.66
CA ALA A 632 40.71 31.96 11.22
C ALA A 632 39.97 32.78 10.15
N TYR A 633 39.41 32.10 9.15
CA TYR A 633 38.70 32.71 8.04
C TYR A 633 37.37 31.99 7.79
N LEU A 634 36.34 32.74 7.43
CA LEU A 634 35.05 32.22 7.00
C LEU A 634 34.94 32.37 5.47
N VAL A 635 34.75 31.25 4.80
CA VAL A 635 34.53 31.19 3.35
C VAL A 635 33.05 30.97 3.09
N MET A 636 32.46 31.84 2.27
CA MET A 636 31.06 31.77 1.82
C MET A 636 30.03 31.68 2.96
N GLY A 637 30.38 32.13 4.18
CA GLY A 637 29.50 32.09 5.35
C GLY A 637 29.28 30.69 5.95
N CYS A 638 29.92 29.64 5.43
CA CYS A 638 29.60 28.26 5.79
C CYS A 638 30.80 27.34 6.10
N VAL A 639 32.00 27.65 5.60
CA VAL A 639 33.21 26.87 5.87
C VAL A 639 34.20 27.73 6.64
N VAL A 640 34.56 27.30 7.85
CA VAL A 640 35.57 27.94 8.69
C VAL A 640 36.92 27.28 8.43
N ILE A 641 37.94 28.07 8.17
CA ILE A 641 39.33 27.64 7.99
C ILE A 641 40.14 28.20 9.16
N ARG A 642 40.83 27.34 9.91
CA ARG A 642 41.77 27.74 10.97
C ARG A 642 43.17 27.34 10.56
N TYR A 643 44.07 28.31 10.52
CA TYR A 643 45.48 28.09 10.24
C TYR A 643 46.29 28.19 11.53
N PHE A 644 47.09 27.15 11.80
CA PHE A 644 47.98 27.07 12.95
C PHE A 644 49.44 27.26 12.47
N PRO A 645 50.02 28.47 12.60
CA PRO A 645 51.34 28.79 12.03
C PRO A 645 52.48 27.88 12.53
N ARG A 646 52.41 27.47 13.81
CA ARG A 646 53.46 26.65 14.45
C ARG A 646 53.53 25.23 13.91
N THR A 647 52.38 24.62 13.60
CA THR A 647 52.29 23.24 13.10
C THR A 647 52.09 23.19 11.58
N ARG A 648 51.80 24.33 10.94
CA ARG A 648 51.37 24.43 9.53
C ARG A 648 50.14 23.58 9.22
N GLU A 649 49.29 23.39 10.22
CA GLU A 649 48.03 22.67 10.08
C GLU A 649 46.91 23.64 9.73
N VAL A 650 46.01 23.17 8.88
CA VAL A 650 44.78 23.83 8.47
C VAL A 650 43.62 22.95 8.89
N GLU A 651 42.78 23.45 9.79
CA GLU A 651 41.50 22.81 10.12
C GLU A 651 40.39 23.48 9.29
N LEU A 652 39.65 22.70 8.53
CA LEU A 652 38.39 23.11 7.93
C LEU A 652 37.25 22.58 8.82
N GLU A 653 36.29 23.43 9.15
CA GLU A 653 35.12 23.11 9.96
C GLU A 653 33.86 23.63 9.26
N TRP A 654 32.87 22.76 9.04
CA TRP A 654 31.60 23.14 8.43
C TRP A 654 30.45 22.26 8.94
N GLU A 655 29.21 22.74 8.76
CA GLU A 655 28.02 21.91 8.99
C GLU A 655 27.77 21.02 7.76
N GLY A 656 27.77 19.70 7.96
CA GLY A 656 27.62 18.69 6.91
C GLY A 656 26.25 18.74 6.26
N ASN A 657 26.20 19.21 5.03
CA ASN A 657 25.04 19.17 4.15
C ASN A 657 25.49 19.36 2.69
N MET A 658 24.66 18.94 1.73
CA MET A 658 25.02 18.91 0.32
C MET A 658 25.53 20.24 -0.26
N MET A 659 25.10 21.39 0.28
CA MET A 659 25.59 22.70 -0.17
C MET A 659 26.95 23.02 0.45
N ASN A 660 27.07 22.90 1.78
CA ASN A 660 28.30 23.19 2.49
C ASN A 660 29.42 22.20 2.16
N ASP A 661 29.10 20.93 1.94
CA ASP A 661 30.05 19.89 1.53
C ASP A 661 30.68 20.25 0.18
N GLY A 662 29.87 20.71 -0.78
CA GLY A 662 30.39 21.17 -2.08
C GLY A 662 31.29 22.40 -1.98
N VAL A 663 30.99 23.32 -1.05
CA VAL A 663 31.87 24.47 -0.76
C VAL A 663 33.16 24.00 -0.07
N ALA A 664 33.06 23.09 0.90
CA ALA A 664 34.21 22.54 1.61
C ALA A 664 35.13 21.78 0.65
N ASP A 665 34.60 20.96 -0.25
CA ASP A 665 35.36 20.26 -1.29
C ASP A 665 36.09 21.23 -2.23
N ALA A 666 35.42 22.31 -2.64
CA ALA A 666 36.04 23.35 -3.46
C ALA A 666 37.17 24.06 -2.69
N VAL A 667 36.96 24.39 -1.41
CA VAL A 667 37.99 25.00 -0.54
C VAL A 667 39.17 24.04 -0.39
N MET A 668 38.93 22.77 -0.13
CA MET A 668 40.00 21.75 -0.03
C MET A 668 40.77 21.61 -1.34
N ALA A 669 40.08 21.60 -2.49
CA ALA A 669 40.72 21.54 -3.79
C ALA A 669 41.65 22.74 -4.02
N VAL A 670 41.23 23.95 -3.64
CA VAL A 670 42.08 25.15 -3.69
C VAL A 670 43.30 24.99 -2.79
N LEU A 671 43.12 24.57 -1.54
CA LEU A 671 44.21 24.41 -0.58
C LEU A 671 45.27 23.40 -1.08
N LEU A 672 44.84 22.25 -1.56
CA LEU A 672 45.73 21.21 -2.11
C LEU A 672 46.42 21.69 -3.40
N THR A 673 45.71 22.46 -4.24
CA THR A 673 46.29 23.05 -5.46
C THR A 673 47.39 24.06 -5.11
N VAL A 674 47.16 24.91 -4.10
CA VAL A 674 48.16 25.88 -3.63
C VAL A 674 49.42 25.19 -3.11
N GLU A 675 49.30 24.06 -2.39
CA GLU A 675 50.46 23.29 -1.96
C GLU A 675 51.26 22.71 -3.14
N SER A 676 50.57 22.23 -4.18
CA SER A 676 51.21 21.67 -5.38
C SER A 676 51.77 22.71 -6.37
N SER A 677 51.52 24.01 -6.15
CA SER A 677 51.90 25.07 -7.09
C SER A 677 53.42 25.34 -7.11
N PRO A 678 54.06 25.45 -8.30
CA PRO A 678 55.49 25.80 -8.44
C PRO A 678 55.87 27.15 -7.81
N ALA A 679 54.90 28.07 -7.64
CA ALA A 679 55.12 29.36 -6.99
C ALA A 679 55.37 29.21 -5.47
N SER A 680 54.67 28.28 -4.82
CA SER A 680 54.80 27.94 -3.39
C SER A 680 56.18 27.35 -3.09
N VAL A 681 56.68 26.50 -4.00
CA VAL A 681 58.01 25.89 -3.91
C VAL A 681 59.13 26.93 -4.12
N LYS A 682 58.95 27.88 -5.04
CA LYS A 682 59.93 28.96 -5.31
C LYS A 682 60.07 29.99 -4.18
N GLN A 683 59.02 30.26 -3.41
CA GLN A 683 59.13 31.11 -2.21
C GLN A 683 59.75 30.35 -1.03
N SER A 684 59.39 29.08 -0.84
CA SER A 684 59.96 28.20 0.21
C SER A 684 61.47 28.01 0.06
N ALA A 685 61.98 27.96 -1.18
CA ALA A 685 63.41 27.78 -1.48
C ALA A 685 64.28 29.02 -1.18
N LYS A 686 63.71 30.21 -0.94
CA LYS A 686 64.48 31.44 -0.68
C LYS A 686 64.95 31.59 0.77
N GLN A 687 64.54 30.73 1.69
CA GLN A 687 64.98 30.77 3.09
C GLN A 687 65.96 29.64 3.43
N LYS A 688 67.15 29.59 2.82
CA LYS A 688 68.35 28.98 3.43
C LYS A 688 69.63 29.71 3.00
N HIS A 689 70.34 30.23 3.99
CA HIS A 689 71.64 30.90 3.89
C HIS A 689 72.80 29.91 4.18
N HIS A 690 73.88 30.00 3.38
CA HIS A 690 75.26 29.46 3.54
C HIS A 690 75.45 27.91 3.46
N HIS A 691 76.50 27.28 2.90
CA HIS A 691 77.89 27.62 2.53
C HIS A 691 78.35 26.80 1.28
N HIS A 692 79.41 27.26 0.62
CA HIS A 692 80.05 26.68 -0.58
C HIS A 692 80.47 25.20 -0.48
N HIS A 693 80.31 24.45 -1.58
CA HIS A 693 81.40 23.69 -2.20
C HIS A 693 81.11 23.44 -3.70
N HIS A 694 82.09 23.73 -4.56
CA HIS A 694 82.06 23.47 -6.00
C HIS A 694 81.99 21.98 -6.30
N GLN A 695 81.07 21.56 -7.18
CA GLN A 695 81.32 20.45 -8.10
C GLN A 695 80.42 20.59 -9.33
N ASP A 696 81.02 20.44 -10.52
CA ASP A 696 80.35 20.49 -11.82
C ASP A 696 79.13 19.57 -11.85
N THR A 697 77.94 20.15 -11.94
CA THR A 697 76.71 19.43 -12.28
C THR A 697 76.28 19.85 -13.66
N LEU A 698 76.41 18.91 -14.59
CA LEU A 698 75.75 18.86 -15.90
C LEU A 698 74.35 19.49 -15.81
N GLU A 699 74.10 20.53 -16.61
CA GLU A 699 72.72 20.95 -16.90
C GLU A 699 72.04 19.80 -17.66
N LEU A 700 71.32 18.95 -16.92
CA LEU A 700 70.41 18.00 -17.53
C LEU A 700 69.24 18.80 -18.13
N PRO A 701 68.97 18.69 -19.45
CA PRO A 701 67.79 19.28 -20.04
C PRO A 701 66.54 18.77 -19.31
N ASN A 702 65.57 19.64 -19.04
CA ASN A 702 64.29 19.22 -18.48
C ASN A 702 63.68 18.15 -19.41
N PRO A 703 63.47 16.89 -18.94
CA PRO A 703 62.94 15.82 -19.78
C PRO A 703 61.51 16.10 -20.28
N HIS A 704 60.86 17.17 -19.80
CA HIS A 704 59.54 17.62 -20.23
C HIS A 704 59.57 18.90 -21.08
N SER A 705 60.73 19.44 -21.45
CA SER A 705 60.80 20.66 -22.29
C SER A 705 60.58 20.40 -23.79
N GLN A 706 60.61 19.13 -24.24
CA GLN A 706 60.43 18.74 -25.64
C GLN A 706 59.47 17.54 -25.75
N LEU A 707 58.19 17.75 -25.41
CA LEU A 707 57.16 16.70 -25.57
C LEU A 707 56.79 16.54 -27.05
N GLY A 708 56.79 15.30 -27.54
CA GLY A 708 56.28 14.94 -28.87
C GLY A 708 54.76 15.13 -28.98
N SER A 709 54.22 15.14 -30.20
CA SER A 709 52.77 15.30 -30.43
C SER A 709 51.93 14.21 -29.76
N GLU A 710 52.40 12.95 -29.79
CA GLU A 710 51.72 11.82 -29.14
C GLU A 710 51.71 11.93 -27.61
N GLU A 711 52.81 12.40 -27.00
CA GLU A 711 52.89 12.58 -25.55
C GLU A 711 52.01 13.75 -25.06
N ARG A 712 51.89 14.82 -25.87
CA ARG A 712 50.95 15.92 -25.58
C ARG A 712 49.51 15.43 -25.66
N PHE A 713 49.19 14.62 -26.65
CA PHE A 713 47.86 14.02 -26.79
C PHE A 713 47.52 13.06 -25.62
N ALA A 714 48.48 12.24 -25.18
CA ALA A 714 48.30 11.37 -24.02
C ALA A 714 48.03 12.16 -22.72
N ARG A 715 48.70 13.31 -22.53
CA ARG A 715 48.45 14.21 -21.39
C ARG A 715 47.07 14.87 -21.46
N LEU A 716 46.64 15.27 -22.66
CA LEU A 716 45.28 15.79 -22.88
C LEU A 716 44.24 14.74 -22.49
N LEU A 717 44.40 13.49 -22.96
CA LEU A 717 43.49 12.39 -22.59
C LEU A 717 43.44 12.17 -21.08
N MET A 718 44.59 12.14 -20.40
CA MET A 718 44.64 12.01 -18.93
C MET A 718 43.84 13.10 -18.21
N MET A 719 43.94 14.37 -18.67
CA MET A 719 43.18 15.47 -18.07
C MET A 719 41.68 15.37 -18.35
N LEU A 720 41.29 14.89 -19.53
CA LEU A 720 39.89 14.68 -19.88
C LEU A 720 39.29 13.49 -19.13
N GLU A 721 40.03 12.38 -18.99
CA GLU A 721 39.61 11.19 -18.24
C GLU A 721 39.35 11.53 -16.76
N ALA A 722 40.21 12.36 -16.15
CA ALA A 722 40.02 12.82 -14.78
C ALA A 722 38.74 13.65 -14.58
N GLN A 723 38.23 14.30 -15.64
CA GLN A 723 37.07 15.20 -15.57
C GLN A 723 35.75 14.56 -16.03
N PHE A 724 35.83 13.62 -16.97
CA PHE A 724 34.67 13.03 -17.64
C PHE A 724 34.56 11.51 -17.51
N GLY A 725 35.55 10.84 -16.90
CA GLY A 725 35.62 9.39 -16.77
C GLY A 725 36.39 8.71 -17.92
N SER A 726 36.50 7.38 -17.87
CA SER A 726 37.33 6.58 -18.78
C SER A 726 36.75 6.38 -20.19
N ASP A 727 35.51 6.81 -20.45
CA ASP A 727 34.82 6.58 -21.73
C ASP A 727 35.13 7.68 -22.75
N ILE A 728 36.41 7.74 -23.14
CA ILE A 728 36.95 8.69 -24.12
C ILE A 728 37.61 7.90 -25.26
N SER A 729 37.14 8.10 -26.50
CA SER A 729 37.63 7.37 -27.67
C SER A 729 38.06 8.30 -28.81
N PRO A 730 39.17 8.04 -29.50
CA PRO A 730 39.59 8.84 -30.65
C PRO A 730 38.61 8.69 -31.82
N ILE A 731 38.41 9.77 -32.59
CA ILE A 731 37.62 9.77 -33.83
C ILE A 731 38.57 9.39 -34.98
N GLU A 732 38.32 8.25 -35.62
CA GLU A 732 39.20 7.71 -36.66
C GLU A 732 39.04 8.39 -38.03
N ARG A 733 37.87 8.98 -38.32
CA ARG A 733 37.56 9.60 -39.61
C ARG A 733 37.59 11.14 -39.54
N PRO A 734 38.33 11.83 -40.42
CA PRO A 734 38.39 13.29 -40.43
C PRO A 734 37.11 13.92 -40.97
N ARG A 735 36.86 15.18 -40.61
CA ARG A 735 35.76 15.97 -41.18
C ARG A 735 36.17 16.48 -42.56
N LEU A 736 35.49 16.03 -43.61
CA LEU A 736 35.73 16.52 -44.97
C LEU A 736 35.14 17.94 -45.16
N PRO A 737 35.86 18.90 -45.76
CA PRO A 737 35.35 20.25 -46.00
C PRO A 737 34.15 20.26 -46.96
N THR A 738 33.04 20.89 -46.57
CA THR A 738 31.75 20.90 -47.31
C THR A 738 31.74 21.74 -48.60
N THR A 739 32.90 22.03 -49.20
CA THR A 739 33.04 22.91 -50.38
C THR A 739 33.36 22.19 -51.69
N GLN A 740 33.28 20.85 -51.77
CA GLN A 740 33.47 20.11 -53.02
C GLN A 740 32.33 19.14 -53.40
N LEU A 741 31.20 19.18 -52.69
CA LEU A 741 29.99 18.43 -53.04
C LEU A 741 28.83 19.39 -53.35
N THR A 742 29.02 20.31 -54.32
CA THR A 742 27.92 21.12 -54.85
C THR A 742 28.06 21.31 -56.36
N ASN A 743 27.47 20.40 -57.13
CA ASN A 743 26.95 20.70 -58.46
C ASN A 743 25.66 19.89 -58.65
N GLY A 744 24.53 20.42 -58.19
CA GLY A 744 23.23 19.82 -58.47
C GLY A 744 22.08 20.33 -57.61
N ALA A 745 21.31 21.24 -58.18
CA ALA A 745 19.91 21.57 -57.88
C ALA A 745 19.53 22.32 -56.58
N ALA A 746 18.73 23.35 -56.80
CA ALA A 746 18.33 24.40 -55.89
C ALA A 746 17.09 24.07 -55.01
N LYS A 747 17.07 24.74 -53.85
CA LYS A 747 15.95 25.44 -53.18
C LYS A 747 14.70 24.69 -52.65
N ASN A 748 14.43 25.04 -51.39
CA ASN A 748 13.15 25.39 -50.72
C ASN A 748 12.48 24.37 -49.77
N GLU A 749 12.53 24.76 -48.49
CA GLU A 749 11.45 24.88 -47.49
C GLU A 749 10.36 23.79 -47.30
N THR A 750 10.26 23.41 -46.02
CA THR A 750 9.07 23.10 -45.20
C THR A 750 8.32 21.75 -45.31
N SER A 751 8.32 21.10 -44.13
CA SER A 751 7.21 20.40 -43.45
C SER A 751 6.78 18.98 -43.85
N ALA A 752 6.77 18.16 -42.79
CA ALA A 752 5.78 17.14 -42.45
C ALA A 752 5.70 15.82 -43.25
N GLN A 753 6.00 14.75 -42.49
CA GLN A 753 5.21 13.53 -42.31
C GLN A 753 5.22 12.40 -43.37
N LEU A 754 5.54 11.23 -42.80
CA LEU A 754 4.97 9.89 -43.01
C LEU A 754 5.71 8.88 -43.92
N SER A 755 6.21 7.87 -43.20
CA SER A 755 6.00 6.43 -43.39
C SER A 755 6.73 5.67 -44.49
N ALA A 756 7.52 4.70 -43.98
CA ALA A 756 7.49 3.27 -44.29
C ALA A 756 8.03 2.75 -45.64
N ALA A 757 8.69 1.60 -45.48
CA ALA A 757 9.08 0.58 -46.44
C ALA A 757 10.49 0.70 -47.03
N GLU A 758 11.31 -0.24 -46.55
CA GLU A 758 12.63 -0.64 -47.00
C GLU A 758 12.62 -1.23 -48.43
N GLN A 759 13.84 -1.30 -48.98
CA GLN A 759 14.30 -2.21 -50.04
C GLN A 759 13.84 -1.92 -51.47
N THR A 760 14.68 -1.19 -52.21
CA THR A 760 15.48 -1.73 -53.33
C THR A 760 16.22 -0.56 -53.99
N LEU A 761 17.56 -0.63 -54.01
CA LEU A 761 18.50 -0.09 -55.02
C LEU A 761 19.91 -0.21 -54.43
N LYS A 762 20.37 -1.47 -54.32
CA LYS A 762 21.80 -1.81 -54.37
C LYS A 762 22.11 -1.92 -55.86
N GLU A 763 22.85 -0.96 -56.42
CA GLU A 763 23.67 -1.11 -57.63
C GLU A 763 24.41 0.20 -58.06
N GLU A 764 24.44 1.26 -57.24
CA GLU A 764 25.23 2.49 -57.54
C GLU A 764 26.19 2.93 -56.40
N GLU A 765 26.45 2.09 -55.38
CA GLU A 765 27.29 2.47 -54.22
C GLU A 765 28.76 1.99 -54.26
N GLU A 766 29.20 1.22 -55.27
CA GLU A 766 30.57 0.67 -55.28
C GLU A 766 31.64 1.58 -55.92
N ASP A 767 31.27 2.62 -56.68
CA ASP A 767 32.24 3.56 -57.31
C ASP A 767 32.47 4.86 -56.50
N ASP A 768 31.60 5.20 -55.55
CA ASP A 768 31.75 6.42 -54.72
C ASP A 768 32.63 6.19 -53.48
N ASP A 769 32.70 4.96 -52.96
CA ASP A 769 33.43 4.62 -51.72
C ASP A 769 34.97 4.67 -51.87
N GLU A 770 35.51 4.35 -53.06
CA GLU A 770 36.96 4.48 -53.33
C GLU A 770 37.41 5.96 -53.36
N SER A 771 36.57 6.85 -53.93
CA SER A 771 36.88 8.27 -54.04
C SER A 771 36.84 9.00 -52.68
N LEU A 772 35.93 8.58 -51.80
CA LEU A 772 35.80 9.09 -50.43
C LEU A 772 36.98 8.65 -49.55
N ALA A 773 37.42 7.39 -49.67
CA ALA A 773 38.56 6.88 -48.91
C ALA A 773 39.88 7.59 -49.26
N GLU A 774 40.09 7.95 -50.53
CA GLU A 774 41.27 8.73 -50.95
C GLU A 774 41.26 10.15 -50.37
N LEU A 775 40.09 10.79 -50.31
CA LEU A 775 39.92 12.12 -49.72
C LEU A 775 40.11 12.10 -48.19
N GLU A 776 39.58 11.08 -47.50
CA GLU A 776 39.79 10.89 -46.06
C GLU A 776 41.28 10.64 -45.73
N ALA A 777 41.97 9.84 -46.55
CA ALA A 777 43.40 9.58 -46.38
C ALA A 777 44.27 10.83 -46.62
N ALA A 778 43.92 11.64 -47.62
CA ALA A 778 44.61 12.90 -47.89
C ALA A 778 44.43 13.91 -46.74
N GLU A 779 43.23 13.97 -46.15
CA GLU A 779 42.93 14.87 -45.03
C GLU A 779 43.61 14.41 -43.73
N LEU A 780 43.65 13.11 -43.44
CA LEU A 780 44.43 12.55 -42.33
C LEU A 780 45.92 12.87 -42.48
N ALA A 781 46.48 12.75 -43.67
CA ALA A 781 47.87 13.10 -43.94
C ALA A 781 48.15 14.60 -43.69
N ARG A 782 47.19 15.49 -44.00
CA ARG A 782 47.29 16.93 -43.69
C ARG A 782 47.28 17.18 -42.18
N LEU A 783 46.38 16.55 -41.44
CA LEU A 783 46.30 16.70 -39.98
C LEU A 783 47.57 16.18 -39.29
N HIS A 784 48.11 15.05 -39.74
CA HIS A 784 49.39 14.52 -39.26
C HIS A 784 50.56 15.46 -39.55
N ALA A 785 50.57 16.13 -40.70
CA ALA A 785 51.58 17.14 -41.03
C ALA A 785 51.52 18.39 -40.12
N LEU A 786 50.35 18.71 -39.56
CA LEU A 786 50.15 19.76 -38.54
C LEU A 786 50.50 19.27 -37.11
N GLY A 787 50.95 18.03 -36.99
CA GLY A 787 51.28 17.37 -35.73
C GLY A 787 50.09 16.73 -35.03
N ILE A 788 48.85 16.89 -35.51
CA ILE A 788 47.64 16.38 -34.88
C ILE A 788 47.57 14.85 -35.07
N PRO A 789 47.61 14.02 -34.01
CA PRO A 789 47.68 12.56 -34.16
C PRO A 789 46.35 11.92 -34.56
N VAL A 790 45.22 12.49 -34.13
CA VAL A 790 43.86 12.02 -34.48
C VAL A 790 42.95 13.21 -34.81
N PRO A 791 41.99 13.07 -35.75
CA PRO A 791 41.08 14.16 -36.10
C PRO A 791 40.26 14.73 -34.94
N GLY A 792 39.87 13.89 -33.98
CA GLY A 792 39.01 14.29 -32.89
C GLY A 792 38.93 13.28 -31.76
N ILE A 793 38.14 13.61 -30.74
CA ILE A 793 37.87 12.78 -29.56
C ILE A 793 36.36 12.75 -29.30
N GLU A 794 35.80 11.58 -29.04
CA GLU A 794 34.43 11.39 -28.55
C GLU A 794 34.47 11.15 -27.03
N ILE A 795 33.72 11.96 -26.28
CA ILE A 795 33.56 11.89 -24.82
C ILE A 795 32.12 11.48 -24.51
N ARG A 796 31.94 10.38 -23.79
CA ARG A 796 30.63 9.87 -23.40
C ARG A 796 30.39 10.03 -21.90
N VAL A 797 29.30 10.70 -21.54
CA VAL A 797 28.85 10.84 -20.15
C VAL A 797 27.37 10.49 -20.07
N ASP A 798 27.07 9.38 -19.39
CA ASP A 798 25.73 8.76 -19.33
C ASP A 798 25.14 8.48 -20.73
N LYS A 799 24.11 9.23 -21.11
CA LYS A 799 23.40 9.13 -22.41
C LYS A 799 23.84 10.19 -23.41
N HIS A 800 24.77 11.06 -23.05
CA HIS A 800 25.18 12.19 -23.88
C HIS A 800 26.57 11.95 -24.47
N ILE A 801 26.73 12.36 -25.73
CA ILE A 801 27.97 12.21 -26.49
C ILE A 801 28.41 13.62 -26.91
N ALA A 802 29.66 13.96 -26.62
CA ALA A 802 30.30 15.18 -27.08
C ALA A 802 31.49 14.80 -27.98
N ARG A 803 31.53 15.36 -29.19
CA ARG A 803 32.63 15.19 -30.15
C ARG A 803 33.46 16.46 -30.19
N VAL A 804 34.77 16.29 -30.14
CA VAL A 804 35.75 17.38 -30.08
C VAL A 804 36.65 17.23 -31.29
N TRP A 805 36.74 18.24 -32.14
CA TRP A 805 37.66 18.28 -33.27
C TRP A 805 38.96 18.95 -32.85
N LEU A 806 40.11 18.30 -33.04
CA LEU A 806 41.38 18.77 -32.45
C LEU A 806 42.08 19.90 -33.24
N GLU A 807 41.65 20.13 -34.48
CA GLU A 807 42.19 21.21 -35.32
C GLU A 807 41.76 22.59 -34.84
N ASP A 808 40.47 22.76 -34.54
CA ASP A 808 39.84 24.03 -34.17
C ASP A 808 39.28 24.04 -32.74
N LEU A 809 39.37 22.90 -32.03
CA LEU A 809 38.78 22.66 -30.72
C LEU A 809 37.24 22.85 -30.70
N GLU A 810 36.58 22.66 -31.85
CA GLU A 810 35.12 22.72 -31.93
C GLU A 810 34.48 21.54 -31.19
N VAL A 811 33.47 21.83 -30.36
CA VAL A 811 32.74 20.82 -29.58
C VAL A 811 31.31 20.70 -30.07
N GLU A 812 30.96 19.53 -30.58
CA GLU A 812 29.62 19.15 -31.00
C GLU A 812 28.96 18.28 -29.93
N CYS A 813 27.85 18.76 -29.36
CA CYS A 813 27.05 17.97 -28.44
C CYS A 813 25.59 18.44 -28.48
N ALA A 814 24.65 17.49 -28.47
CA ALA A 814 23.21 17.78 -28.47
C ALA A 814 22.73 18.49 -27.18
N ASN A 815 23.47 18.33 -26.08
CA ASN A 815 23.19 18.99 -24.80
C ASN A 815 24.08 20.23 -24.66
N ALA A 816 23.46 21.41 -24.64
CA ALA A 816 24.16 22.69 -24.55
C ALA A 816 25.03 22.83 -23.29
N VAL A 817 24.59 22.30 -22.15
CA VAL A 817 25.33 22.39 -20.88
C VAL A 817 26.57 21.51 -20.92
N MET A 818 26.44 20.29 -21.47
CA MET A 818 27.58 19.39 -21.64
C MET A 818 28.59 19.95 -22.65
N ARG A 819 28.10 20.48 -23.77
CA ARG A 819 28.93 21.14 -24.79
C ARG A 819 29.80 22.24 -24.18
N ASP A 820 29.18 23.14 -23.41
CA ASP A 820 29.87 24.30 -22.84
C ASP A 820 30.85 23.87 -21.73
N ARG A 821 30.51 22.84 -20.94
CA ARG A 821 31.42 22.25 -19.95
C ARG A 821 32.64 21.59 -20.61
N VAL A 822 32.41 20.78 -21.65
CA VAL A 822 33.49 20.10 -22.39
C VAL A 822 34.42 21.11 -23.06
N ARG A 823 33.86 22.17 -23.68
CA ARG A 823 34.63 23.27 -24.27
C ARG A 823 35.57 23.93 -23.26
N VAL A 824 35.04 24.34 -22.09
CA VAL A 824 35.86 25.05 -21.07
C VAL A 824 36.97 24.16 -20.54
N VAL A 825 36.70 22.87 -20.30
CA VAL A 825 37.73 21.94 -19.82
C VAL A 825 38.82 21.71 -20.86
N ILE A 826 38.47 21.59 -22.14
CA ILE A 826 39.43 21.41 -23.24
C ILE A 826 40.30 22.65 -23.42
N GLU A 827 39.71 23.85 -23.45
CA GLU A 827 40.47 25.11 -23.53
C GLU A 827 41.51 25.20 -22.42
N ARG A 828 41.14 24.83 -21.18
CA ARG A 828 42.06 24.83 -20.03
C ARG A 828 43.10 23.72 -20.08
N ALA A 829 42.72 22.53 -20.55
CA ALA A 829 43.65 21.42 -20.70
C ALA A 829 44.72 21.73 -21.77
N VAL A 830 44.32 22.33 -22.89
CA VAL A 830 45.22 22.77 -23.97
C VAL A 830 46.16 23.88 -23.51
N GLU A 831 45.69 24.85 -22.70
CA GLU A 831 46.56 25.87 -22.09
C GLU A 831 47.64 25.26 -21.18
N THR A 832 47.33 24.14 -20.53
CA THR A 832 48.23 23.47 -19.58
C THR A 832 49.25 22.57 -20.30
N VAL A 833 48.87 21.97 -21.43
CA VAL A 833 49.73 21.16 -22.30
C VAL A 833 50.34 22.07 -23.38
N ALA A 834 51.42 22.79 -23.03
CA ALA A 834 52.21 23.72 -23.86
C ALA A 834 51.90 23.75 -25.38
N SER A 835 51.57 24.95 -25.90
CA SER A 835 51.24 25.28 -27.31
C SER A 835 51.13 24.06 -28.24
N MET A 836 49.97 23.43 -28.24
CA MET A 836 49.66 22.36 -29.19
C MET A 836 49.76 22.90 -30.61
N TRP A 837 50.52 22.20 -31.47
CA TRP A 837 50.68 22.43 -32.92
C TRP A 837 51.63 23.55 -33.42
N ALA A 838 52.61 23.99 -32.61
CA ALA A 838 53.70 24.87 -33.10
C ALA A 838 55.03 24.11 -33.31
N GLU A 839 55.64 24.24 -34.50
CA GLU A 839 56.93 23.65 -34.88
C GLU A 839 58.10 24.20 -34.03
N GLY A 840 58.86 23.29 -33.39
CA GLY A 840 60.21 23.58 -32.91
C GLY A 840 61.25 23.35 -34.02
N PRO A 841 62.44 23.99 -33.97
CA PRO A 841 63.43 23.89 -35.05
C PRO A 841 63.95 22.46 -35.22
N PRO A 842 64.29 22.03 -36.45
CA PRO A 842 64.60 20.64 -36.74
C PRO A 842 65.91 20.20 -36.06
N PRO A 843 66.01 18.97 -35.54
CA PRO A 843 67.26 18.44 -35.03
C PRO A 843 68.24 18.19 -36.19
N ALA A 844 69.52 18.50 -35.91
CA ALA A 844 70.63 18.41 -36.84
C ALA A 844 70.81 16.98 -37.40
N THR A 845 71.12 16.92 -38.69
CA THR A 845 71.44 15.72 -39.46
C THR A 845 72.66 14.98 -38.91
N VAL A 846 72.48 13.69 -38.58
CA VAL A 846 73.59 12.73 -38.46
C VAL A 846 73.26 11.52 -39.33
N THR A 847 74.18 11.24 -40.24
CA THR A 847 74.12 10.27 -41.33
C THR A 847 74.46 8.84 -40.91
N ASN A 848 73.86 7.90 -41.67
CA ASN A 848 74.25 6.51 -41.96
C ASN A 848 73.69 5.36 -41.08
N GLY A 849 73.00 4.43 -41.75
CA GLY A 849 73.14 2.99 -41.49
C GLY A 849 71.87 2.14 -41.37
N GLU A 850 71.35 1.69 -42.52
CA GLU A 850 70.71 0.39 -42.82
C GLU A 850 69.83 -0.38 -41.80
N THR A 851 68.62 -0.68 -42.29
CA THR A 851 67.84 -1.95 -42.18
C THR A 851 67.15 -2.38 -40.87
N LYS A 852 65.80 -2.29 -40.94
CA LYS A 852 64.76 -3.33 -40.75
C LYS A 852 64.76 -4.27 -39.51
N GLU A 853 63.55 -4.41 -38.97
CA GLU A 853 63.00 -5.46 -38.07
C GLU A 853 63.14 -5.28 -36.55
N LYS A 854 62.04 -4.90 -35.88
CA LYS A 854 61.29 -5.74 -34.90
C LYS A 854 60.29 -4.90 -34.09
N LEU A 855 59.01 -5.04 -34.43
CA LEU A 855 57.88 -4.66 -33.56
C LEU A 855 56.74 -5.64 -33.90
N LYS A 856 56.78 -6.80 -33.25
CA LYS A 856 55.66 -7.75 -33.09
C LYS A 856 56.02 -8.67 -31.93
N ASP A 857 54.99 -9.02 -31.17
CA ASP A 857 54.95 -9.99 -30.07
C ASP A 857 55.36 -9.47 -28.70
N VAL A 858 54.42 -8.82 -27.99
CA VAL A 858 53.96 -9.27 -26.66
C VAL A 858 52.55 -8.71 -26.46
N LEU A 859 51.53 -9.58 -26.50
CA LEU A 859 50.29 -9.56 -25.69
C LEU A 859 49.24 -10.47 -26.34
N ALA A 860 49.36 -11.79 -26.11
CA ALA A 860 48.24 -12.73 -26.03
C ALA A 860 48.76 -14.15 -25.71
N SER A 861 48.75 -14.55 -24.44
CA SER A 861 48.57 -15.97 -24.08
C SER A 861 48.00 -16.12 -22.66
N ASN A 862 46.70 -16.42 -22.65
CA ASN A 862 45.92 -17.32 -21.80
C ASN A 862 46.40 -17.64 -20.37
N GLY A 863 45.46 -17.47 -19.42
CA GLY A 863 45.59 -17.85 -18.02
C GLY A 863 45.28 -19.31 -17.70
N ALA A 864 45.26 -19.61 -16.40
CA ALA A 864 44.63 -20.79 -15.79
C ALA A 864 44.37 -20.55 -14.29
N GLU A 865 43.19 -20.98 -13.83
CA GLU A 865 42.62 -20.99 -12.47
C GLU A 865 43.22 -22.09 -11.55
N ILE A 866 42.98 -22.01 -10.22
CA ILE A 866 42.08 -22.89 -9.41
C ILE A 866 42.38 -22.81 -7.89
N ASP A 867 41.30 -22.55 -7.11
CA ASP A 867 40.90 -22.89 -5.70
C ASP A 867 41.81 -22.55 -4.48
N ALA A 868 41.32 -22.32 -3.24
CA ALA A 868 40.05 -22.63 -2.56
C ALA A 868 39.75 -21.71 -1.33
N THR A 869 38.46 -21.56 -0.97
CA THR A 869 37.85 -21.42 0.39
C THR A 869 38.35 -20.38 1.39
N ALA A 870 37.52 -19.37 1.69
CA ALA A 870 36.78 -19.17 2.96
C ALA A 870 35.87 -17.93 2.85
#